data_AF-A0A5D0RI88-F1
#
_entry.id   AF-A0A5D0RI88-F1
#
_cell.length_a   1.000
_cell.length_b   1.000
_cell.length_c   1.000
_cell.angle_alpha   90.00
_cell.angle_beta   90.00
_cell.angle_gamma   90.00
#
_symmetry.space_group_name_H-M   'P 1'
#
loop_
_entity.id
_entity.type
_entity.pdbx_description
1 polymer ?
#
loop_
_entity_poly.entity_id
_entity_poly.type
_entity_poly.pdbx_seq_one_letter_code
_entity_poly.pdbx_strand_id
1 'polypeptide(L)'
;MKRIILLITIALFTVSLFAGIPGLNLYFGNLHSHTGYSDGKETPEVAYNYAKNVDNVDFLGVTDHAHYFQQVLKDGRNKYAAIIEAAQKATTNDFLAIPGFEWTATGWGHINVYDTENWTDRDESPNLDIFYNWIIENDALAMFNHPIDKFGKFEEFKYDPEADTYINLVEVGNGNWYTGDTINEEMFEAVKVAFVKGWHLGTTVNQDNHDANWGSANDSRTAVYSASLARDIFMGSLKERRTYGTEDKNIIIELIGNGLPLGSIVYDSKSLLLSIKIEDTEDDPLSKVYIYNREGIYKEFEVNNNVFSYEENISIESGYNYYFVHVVEKDGQEAVSTPIWVQDSEKTYLHNARILAESVKPGEMVNARFQLSNLNNSYELFSVKIKNGEGEVLYSENYRLNGFEANTYPVTFKVSSEKDSNLRFYVNNRLYDIAEINVRSLESLNVLIDNTHDNFVSERREILKSSLENAGHKVTMAVRKLQESYFKNINVFILPLPGEEGFFELMKELKSSDIELIKNFVETGGTLVLMGNGAEISDKVLGTYNSLLETLGIEVRFGSIAKSEETTVDEYYFDGYRNLEGAELKYEAEFGKGKVIILAGDPFTDDVISKNKDLLSKLMNVSTIVQPVEEKPKSIVLIDIGHGNDYSSDKLTAFTADIDKMGYKSEYLRGEITSSKVEKADLLVLMDATGYTEEEYEVIKEFFNNGNSLLITGKSDFRNESHPQVMNRILEMIGSSIRINDDQIADETDNYGAIYKVEISNFPESPLELEDINKIDVYSGCTLVIRDGENVEVFAKGDNDTKSLDEDGNNDAIEVEEAIFAAGEVIGKSKVAVFGKAIFSDYDYKHAKNENDIFTKAVVNWLLKQ
;
A
#
# COMPACT_ATOMS: atom_id res chain seq x y z
N MET A 1 -12.85 -42.14 27.33
CA MET A 1 -13.91 -41.15 27.63
C MET A 1 -13.84 -40.07 26.57
N LYS A 2 -14.84 -40.01 25.70
CA LYS A 2 -14.99 -39.00 24.64
C LYS A 2 -15.21 -37.63 25.29
N ARG A 3 -14.41 -36.63 24.96
CA ARG A 3 -14.70 -35.22 25.27
C ARG A 3 -15.43 -34.62 24.08
N ILE A 4 -16.71 -34.36 24.29
CA ILE A 4 -17.64 -33.71 23.37
C ILE A 4 -17.28 -32.23 23.37
N ILE A 5 -16.90 -31.69 22.21
CA ILE A 5 -16.86 -30.25 21.97
C ILE A 5 -18.26 -29.85 21.53
N LEU A 6 -18.89 -28.99 22.33
CA LEU A 6 -20.23 -28.46 22.13
C LEU A 6 -20.14 -27.32 21.12
N LEU A 7 -20.54 -27.57 19.87
CA LEU A 7 -20.88 -26.54 18.90
C LEU A 7 -22.20 -25.89 19.36
N ILE A 8 -22.14 -24.63 19.81
CA ILE A 8 -23.32 -23.84 20.09
C ILE A 8 -23.73 -23.17 18.79
N THR A 9 -24.70 -23.77 18.10
CA THR A 9 -25.43 -23.12 17.00
C THR A 9 -26.52 -22.24 17.64
N ILE A 10 -26.31 -20.92 17.66
CA ILE A 10 -27.38 -19.98 17.99
C ILE A 10 -28.20 -19.76 16.72
N ALA A 11 -29.29 -20.52 16.57
CA ALA A 11 -30.32 -20.23 15.59
C ALA A 11 -31.23 -19.12 16.13
N LEU A 12 -30.98 -17.88 15.73
CA LEU A 12 -31.92 -16.77 15.90
C LEU A 12 -32.85 -16.76 14.69
N PHE A 13 -34.02 -17.37 14.86
CA PHE A 13 -35.14 -17.19 13.93
C PHE A 13 -35.76 -15.82 14.18
N THR A 14 -35.41 -14.83 13.36
CA THR A 14 -36.22 -13.63 13.15
C THR A 14 -36.96 -13.78 11.83
N VAL A 15 -38.28 -13.79 11.90
CA VAL A 15 -39.15 -13.69 10.73
C VAL A 15 -39.01 -12.26 10.20
N SER A 16 -38.14 -12.04 9.23
CA SER A 16 -38.03 -10.75 8.54
C SER A 16 -39.15 -10.60 7.53
N LEU A 17 -40.19 -9.86 7.90
CA LEU A 17 -41.06 -9.17 6.97
C LEU A 17 -40.45 -7.78 6.77
N PHE A 18 -39.55 -7.58 5.80
CA PHE A 18 -39.06 -6.23 5.48
C PHE A 18 -38.89 -6.03 3.98
N ALA A 19 -39.32 -4.85 3.55
CA ALA A 19 -39.47 -4.39 2.17
C ALA A 19 -38.72 -3.06 2.07
N GLY A 20 -37.47 -3.08 1.58
CA GLY A 20 -36.68 -1.87 1.32
C GLY A 20 -36.45 -0.97 2.54
N ILE A 21 -35.78 0.17 2.30
CA ILE A 21 -35.75 1.28 3.25
C ILE A 21 -37.11 2.01 3.16
N PRO A 22 -37.91 2.11 4.25
CA PRO A 22 -39.27 2.62 4.18
C PRO A 22 -39.38 4.01 3.52
N GLY A 23 -40.17 4.10 2.45
CA GLY A 23 -40.44 5.36 1.75
C GLY A 23 -39.37 5.77 0.72
N LEU A 24 -38.35 4.95 0.50
CA LEU A 24 -37.34 5.14 -0.54
C LEU A 24 -37.39 3.99 -1.56
N ASN A 25 -37.15 4.33 -2.82
CA ASN A 25 -36.89 3.39 -3.89
C ASN A 25 -35.39 3.40 -4.19
N LEU A 26 -34.88 2.32 -4.76
CA LEU A 26 -33.51 2.20 -5.22
C LEU A 26 -33.46 2.43 -6.73
N TYR A 27 -32.54 3.27 -7.18
CA TYR A 27 -32.31 3.57 -8.60
C TYR A 27 -30.82 3.39 -8.93
N PHE A 28 -30.52 2.92 -10.13
CA PHE A 28 -29.15 2.70 -10.61
C PHE A 28 -28.83 3.61 -11.80
N GLY A 29 -27.60 4.05 -11.91
CA GLY A 29 -27.18 4.89 -13.03
C GLY A 29 -25.74 5.35 -12.90
N ASN A 30 -25.33 6.28 -13.75
CA ASN A 30 -24.00 6.89 -13.71
C ASN A 30 -24.12 8.42 -13.62
N LEU A 31 -23.26 9.02 -12.82
CA LEU A 31 -23.16 10.46 -12.61
C LEU A 31 -21.97 11.09 -13.35
N HIS A 32 -21.16 10.30 -14.05
CA HIS A 32 -19.95 10.77 -14.72
C HIS A 32 -19.90 10.25 -16.15
N SER A 33 -20.05 11.14 -17.13
CA SER A 33 -19.89 10.79 -18.53
C SER A 33 -19.63 11.98 -19.44
N HIS A 34 -18.97 11.73 -20.57
CA HIS A 34 -18.58 12.75 -21.56
C HIS A 34 -19.30 12.55 -22.89
N THR A 35 -19.41 13.64 -23.66
CA THR A 35 -19.97 13.65 -25.00
C THR A 35 -19.05 14.38 -25.97
N GLY A 36 -19.44 14.50 -27.24
CA GLY A 36 -18.74 15.29 -28.24
C GLY A 36 -18.76 16.81 -27.97
N TYR A 37 -19.31 17.27 -26.85
CA TYR A 37 -19.16 18.65 -26.40
C TYR A 37 -17.82 18.90 -25.68
N SER A 38 -17.17 17.84 -25.19
CA SER A 38 -15.76 17.83 -24.81
C SER A 38 -14.97 16.88 -25.72
N ASP A 39 -14.42 15.80 -25.18
CA ASP A 39 -13.57 14.81 -25.86
C ASP A 39 -14.22 13.42 -25.97
N GLY A 40 -15.51 13.30 -25.64
CA GLY A 40 -16.32 12.11 -25.86
C GLY A 40 -16.91 11.99 -27.27
N LYS A 41 -17.98 11.18 -27.42
CA LYS A 41 -18.71 10.97 -28.70
C LYS A 41 -20.13 11.52 -28.69
N GLU A 42 -20.65 11.75 -29.89
CA GLU A 42 -22.03 12.18 -30.17
C GLU A 42 -22.49 13.41 -29.36
N THR A 43 -23.79 13.68 -29.30
CA THR A 43 -24.35 14.82 -28.55
C THR A 43 -25.00 14.36 -27.24
N PRO A 44 -25.19 15.25 -26.25
CA PRO A 44 -25.94 14.93 -25.03
C PRO A 44 -27.35 14.38 -25.31
N GLU A 45 -28.03 14.84 -26.36
CA GLU A 45 -29.33 14.29 -26.76
C GLU A 45 -29.23 12.81 -27.17
N VAL A 46 -28.14 12.42 -27.84
CA VAL A 46 -27.89 11.01 -28.18
C VAL A 46 -27.55 10.22 -26.93
N ALA A 47 -26.69 10.76 -26.06
CA ALA A 47 -26.27 10.09 -24.82
C ALA A 47 -27.45 9.76 -23.90
N TYR A 48 -28.31 10.74 -23.59
CA TYR A 48 -29.48 10.50 -22.75
C TYR A 48 -30.50 9.55 -23.39
N ASN A 49 -30.73 9.67 -24.71
CA ASN A 49 -31.64 8.75 -25.41
C ASN A 49 -31.07 7.33 -25.45
N TYR A 50 -29.75 7.17 -25.51
CA TYR A 50 -29.10 5.87 -25.46
C TYR A 50 -29.29 5.24 -24.08
N ALA A 51 -28.82 5.91 -23.02
CA ALA A 51 -28.83 5.39 -21.65
C ALA A 51 -30.24 5.05 -21.15
N LYS A 52 -31.25 5.82 -21.55
CA LYS A 52 -32.66 5.54 -21.23
C LYS A 52 -33.15 4.16 -21.70
N ASN A 53 -32.51 3.56 -22.69
CA ASN A 53 -32.85 2.24 -23.21
C ASN A 53 -31.89 1.14 -22.75
N VAL A 54 -30.96 1.45 -21.84
CA VAL A 54 -30.06 0.47 -21.24
C VAL A 54 -30.73 -0.09 -20.00
N ASP A 55 -30.67 -1.41 -19.84
CA ASP A 55 -31.21 -2.10 -18.67
C ASP A 55 -30.50 -1.62 -17.39
N ASN A 56 -31.25 -1.46 -16.30
CA ASN A 56 -30.76 -1.02 -14.99
C ASN A 56 -30.05 0.35 -15.03
N VAL A 57 -30.57 1.28 -15.85
CA VAL A 57 -30.12 2.68 -15.88
C VAL A 57 -31.35 3.61 -15.77
N ASP A 58 -31.63 4.04 -14.55
CA ASP A 58 -32.70 4.97 -14.19
C ASP A 58 -32.29 6.44 -14.34
N PHE A 59 -30.99 6.72 -14.33
CA PHE A 59 -30.46 8.08 -14.48
C PHE A 59 -29.09 8.11 -15.17
N LEU A 60 -28.81 9.23 -15.83
CA LEU A 60 -27.50 9.54 -16.40
C LEU A 60 -27.13 10.99 -16.12
N GLY A 61 -25.91 11.23 -15.65
CA GLY A 61 -25.26 12.53 -15.58
C GLY A 61 -24.30 12.73 -16.75
N VAL A 62 -24.50 13.79 -17.54
CA VAL A 62 -23.53 14.23 -18.55
C VAL A 62 -22.73 15.40 -17.98
N THR A 63 -21.42 15.21 -17.91
CA THR A 63 -20.45 16.05 -17.20
C THR A 63 -19.25 16.38 -18.09
N ASP A 64 -19.50 16.85 -19.31
CA ASP A 64 -18.44 17.26 -20.24
C ASP A 64 -17.42 18.21 -19.58
N HIS A 65 -16.14 18.06 -19.94
CA HIS A 65 -15.07 18.89 -19.40
C HIS A 65 -15.33 20.39 -19.65
N ALA A 66 -15.47 21.16 -18.57
CA ALA A 66 -15.94 22.55 -18.63
C ALA A 66 -15.04 23.49 -19.43
N HIS A 67 -13.73 23.21 -19.50
CA HIS A 67 -12.78 24.02 -20.27
C HIS A 67 -13.09 24.03 -21.78
N TYR A 68 -13.88 23.07 -22.30
CA TYR A 68 -14.35 23.09 -23.69
C TYR A 68 -15.55 24.01 -23.90
N PHE A 69 -16.21 24.49 -22.85
CA PHE A 69 -17.44 25.31 -22.94
C PHE A 69 -17.19 26.76 -23.35
N GLN A 70 -15.94 27.22 -23.29
CA GLN A 70 -15.51 28.48 -23.90
C GLN A 70 -15.75 28.48 -25.43
N GLN A 71 -15.85 27.29 -26.04
CA GLN A 71 -16.17 27.13 -27.45
C GLN A 71 -17.69 27.01 -27.64
N VAL A 72 -18.24 27.77 -28.58
CA VAL A 72 -19.64 27.63 -29.00
C VAL A 72 -19.81 26.45 -29.97
N LEU A 73 -21.01 25.86 -29.97
CA LEU A 73 -21.39 24.84 -30.93
C LEU A 73 -21.46 25.42 -32.35
N LYS A 74 -21.42 24.56 -33.37
CA LYS A 74 -21.50 24.96 -34.79
C LYS A 74 -22.78 25.74 -35.13
N ASP A 75 -23.85 25.51 -34.37
CA ASP A 75 -25.14 26.19 -34.49
C ASP A 75 -25.23 27.49 -33.68
N GLY A 76 -24.16 27.87 -32.96
CA GLY A 76 -24.06 29.08 -32.17
C GLY A 76 -24.55 28.96 -30.72
N ARG A 77 -25.02 27.78 -30.28
CA ARG A 77 -25.43 27.57 -28.88
C ARG A 77 -24.22 27.49 -27.92
N ASN A 78 -24.43 27.90 -26.68
CA ASN A 78 -23.51 27.61 -25.57
C ASN A 78 -23.63 26.11 -25.21
N LYS A 79 -22.49 25.43 -25.00
CA LYS A 79 -22.45 23.98 -24.77
C LYS A 79 -23.18 23.58 -23.48
N TYR A 80 -22.93 24.24 -22.36
CA TYR A 80 -23.58 23.91 -21.08
C TYR A 80 -25.09 24.15 -21.14
N ALA A 81 -25.52 25.28 -21.71
CA ALA A 81 -26.94 25.54 -21.93
C ALA A 81 -27.61 24.47 -22.82
N ALA A 82 -26.89 23.94 -23.82
CA ALA A 82 -27.38 22.85 -24.66
C ALA A 82 -27.43 21.50 -23.91
N ILE A 83 -26.51 21.23 -22.97
CA ILE A 83 -26.57 20.06 -22.08
C ILE A 83 -27.81 20.14 -21.17
N ILE A 84 -28.08 21.31 -20.57
CA ILE A 84 -29.29 21.56 -19.76
C ILE A 84 -30.55 21.33 -20.59
N GLU A 85 -30.62 21.91 -21.79
CA GLU A 85 -31.76 21.74 -22.71
C GLU A 85 -31.98 20.26 -23.07
N ALA A 86 -30.91 19.52 -23.37
CA ALA A 86 -30.97 18.09 -23.68
C ALA A 86 -31.50 17.28 -22.49
N ALA A 87 -31.00 17.54 -21.28
CA ALA A 87 -31.42 16.87 -20.06
C ALA A 87 -32.91 17.11 -19.75
N GLN A 88 -33.37 18.36 -19.87
CA GLN A 88 -34.77 18.72 -19.68
C GLN A 88 -35.71 17.96 -20.62
N LYS A 89 -35.31 17.77 -21.89
CA LYS A 89 -36.10 17.06 -22.89
C LYS A 89 -36.10 15.54 -22.70
N ALA A 90 -34.98 14.97 -22.27
CA ALA A 90 -34.82 13.53 -22.12
C ALA A 90 -35.47 12.98 -20.83
N THR A 91 -35.61 13.81 -19.80
CA THR A 91 -36.19 13.43 -18.51
C THR A 91 -37.64 12.98 -18.67
N THR A 92 -37.98 11.85 -18.05
CA THR A 92 -39.33 11.30 -17.97
C THR A 92 -39.61 10.76 -16.57
N ASN A 93 -40.80 10.21 -16.32
CA ASN A 93 -41.13 9.62 -15.01
C ASN A 93 -40.24 8.43 -14.65
N ASP A 94 -39.73 7.72 -15.65
CA ASP A 94 -38.97 6.48 -15.51
C ASP A 94 -37.47 6.66 -15.86
N PHE A 95 -37.02 7.89 -16.13
CA PHE A 95 -35.62 8.17 -16.43
C PHE A 95 -35.26 9.62 -16.12
N LEU A 96 -34.19 9.84 -15.35
CA LEU A 96 -33.70 11.18 -15.01
C LEU A 96 -32.40 11.51 -15.75
N ALA A 97 -32.45 12.53 -16.61
CA ALA A 97 -31.25 13.12 -17.20
C ALA A 97 -30.74 14.27 -16.35
N ILE A 98 -29.47 14.25 -15.96
CA ILE A 98 -28.85 15.21 -15.04
C ILE A 98 -27.78 16.01 -15.79
N PRO A 99 -27.99 17.32 -16.02
CA PRO A 99 -26.95 18.15 -16.62
C PRO A 99 -25.88 18.49 -15.58
N GLY A 100 -24.62 18.43 -16.00
CA GLY A 100 -23.50 18.84 -15.17
C GLY A 100 -22.27 19.18 -16.01
N PHE A 101 -21.14 19.38 -15.33
CA PHE A 101 -19.85 19.61 -15.96
C PHE A 101 -18.73 19.07 -15.08
N GLU A 102 -17.62 18.66 -15.71
CA GLU A 102 -16.41 18.31 -14.98
C GLU A 102 -15.45 19.51 -14.94
N TRP A 103 -15.10 19.95 -13.74
CA TRP A 103 -13.96 20.82 -13.51
C TRP A 103 -12.68 19.98 -13.49
N THR A 104 -11.80 20.23 -14.46
CA THR A 104 -10.60 19.42 -14.72
C THR A 104 -9.34 20.24 -14.47
N ALA A 105 -8.61 19.97 -13.39
CA ALA A 105 -7.37 20.66 -13.05
C ALA A 105 -6.22 19.69 -12.78
N THR A 106 -5.29 19.60 -13.73
CA THR A 106 -4.11 18.71 -13.65
C THR A 106 -3.30 18.96 -12.37
N GLY A 107 -3.09 17.90 -11.58
CA GLY A 107 -2.35 17.94 -10.32
C GLY A 107 -3.23 18.20 -9.09
N TRP A 108 -4.44 18.75 -9.25
CA TRP A 108 -5.41 18.90 -8.16
C TRP A 108 -6.42 17.76 -8.14
N GLY A 109 -6.84 17.24 -9.29
CA GLY A 109 -7.91 16.24 -9.43
C GLY A 109 -9.09 16.82 -10.21
N HIS A 110 -10.12 16.00 -10.44
CA HIS A 110 -11.30 16.40 -11.19
C HIS A 110 -12.56 16.35 -10.32
N ILE A 111 -13.50 17.27 -10.55
CA ILE A 111 -14.73 17.38 -9.75
C ILE A 111 -15.92 17.64 -10.66
N ASN A 112 -16.92 16.77 -10.58
CA ASN A 112 -18.19 17.00 -11.25
C ASN A 112 -19.09 17.93 -10.45
N VAL A 113 -19.82 18.78 -11.14
CA VAL A 113 -20.81 19.71 -10.61
C VAL A 113 -22.12 19.52 -11.35
N TYR A 114 -23.23 19.50 -10.61
CA TYR A 114 -24.55 19.12 -11.14
C TYR A 114 -25.61 20.19 -10.95
N ASP A 115 -26.50 20.28 -11.94
CA ASP A 115 -27.78 21.01 -11.88
C ASP A 115 -27.66 22.51 -11.51
N THR A 116 -26.53 23.13 -11.86
CA THR A 116 -26.29 24.57 -11.67
C THR A 116 -26.74 25.37 -12.89
N GLU A 117 -27.14 26.63 -12.67
CA GLU A 117 -27.46 27.55 -13.79
C GLU A 117 -26.23 27.97 -14.61
N ASN A 118 -25.08 28.09 -13.95
CA ASN A 118 -23.82 28.54 -14.54
C ASN A 118 -22.73 27.46 -14.35
N TRP A 119 -21.60 27.64 -15.03
CA TRP A 119 -20.42 26.77 -14.93
C TRP A 119 -19.16 27.63 -14.73
N THR A 120 -18.08 26.99 -14.31
CA THR A 120 -16.72 27.55 -14.26
C THR A 120 -15.72 26.51 -14.76
N ASP A 121 -14.50 26.93 -15.09
CA ASP A 121 -13.41 26.04 -15.50
C ASP A 121 -12.13 26.34 -14.72
N ARG A 122 -11.08 25.56 -15.01
CA ARG A 122 -9.76 25.70 -14.39
C ARG A 122 -9.06 27.05 -14.67
N ASP A 123 -9.49 27.82 -15.67
CA ASP A 123 -8.85 29.12 -15.96
C ASP A 123 -9.47 30.21 -15.07
N GLU A 124 -10.78 30.14 -14.82
CA GLU A 124 -11.50 31.04 -13.91
C GLU A 124 -11.35 30.65 -12.43
N SER A 125 -11.26 29.35 -12.15
CA SER A 125 -11.08 28.77 -10.82
C SER A 125 -9.82 27.88 -10.79
N PRO A 126 -8.62 28.47 -10.70
CA PRO A 126 -7.34 27.77 -10.93
C PRO A 126 -6.84 26.90 -9.77
N ASN A 127 -7.58 26.83 -8.66
CA ASN A 127 -7.24 26.01 -7.50
C ASN A 127 -8.50 25.65 -6.70
N LEU A 128 -8.37 24.69 -5.79
CA LEU A 128 -9.46 24.17 -4.97
C LEU A 128 -10.12 25.24 -4.11
N ASP A 129 -9.38 26.17 -3.52
CA ASP A 129 -9.96 27.20 -2.63
C ASP A 129 -10.91 28.13 -3.42
N ILE A 130 -10.53 28.56 -4.63
CA ILE A 130 -11.41 29.37 -5.49
C ILE A 130 -12.60 28.55 -5.99
N PHE A 131 -12.36 27.29 -6.36
CA PHE A 131 -13.42 26.42 -6.87
C PHE A 131 -14.45 26.03 -5.80
N TYR A 132 -14.02 25.76 -4.57
CA TYR A 132 -14.92 25.48 -3.44
C TYR A 132 -15.79 26.70 -3.12
N ASN A 133 -15.24 27.91 -3.14
CA ASN A 133 -16.03 29.13 -2.99
C ASN A 133 -17.09 29.26 -4.09
N TRP A 134 -16.74 28.92 -5.34
CA TRP A 134 -17.72 28.92 -6.43
C TRP A 134 -18.84 27.91 -6.18
N ILE A 135 -18.52 26.70 -5.71
CA ILE A 135 -19.52 25.67 -5.36
C ILE A 135 -20.48 26.19 -4.28
N ILE A 136 -19.94 26.80 -3.22
CA ILE A 136 -20.70 27.36 -2.09
C ILE A 136 -21.61 28.49 -2.56
N GLU A 137 -21.10 29.44 -3.34
CA GLU A 137 -21.86 30.59 -3.84
C GLU A 137 -23.02 30.19 -4.76
N ASN A 138 -22.92 29.03 -5.41
CA ASN A 138 -23.93 28.51 -6.34
C ASN A 138 -24.83 27.40 -5.74
N ASP A 139 -24.70 27.06 -4.44
CA ASP A 139 -25.42 25.95 -3.78
C ASP A 139 -25.35 24.63 -4.60
N ALA A 140 -24.17 24.38 -5.16
CA ALA A 140 -23.97 23.33 -6.14
C ALA A 140 -23.75 21.98 -5.48
N LEU A 141 -24.34 20.91 -6.04
CA LEU A 141 -23.95 19.54 -5.69
C LEU A 141 -22.68 19.21 -6.45
N ALA A 142 -21.67 18.69 -5.75
CA ALA A 142 -20.41 18.29 -6.35
C ALA A 142 -19.93 16.89 -5.92
N MET A 143 -19.12 16.28 -6.79
CA MET A 143 -18.53 14.96 -6.61
C MET A 143 -17.04 14.99 -6.91
N PHE A 144 -16.22 14.47 -6.00
CA PHE A 144 -14.81 14.19 -6.26
C PHE A 144 -14.69 13.00 -7.21
N ASN A 145 -14.05 13.18 -8.36
CA ASN A 145 -13.88 12.13 -9.36
C ASN A 145 -12.53 11.41 -9.22
N HIS A 146 -12.53 10.11 -9.49
CA HIS A 146 -11.37 9.21 -9.65
C HIS A 146 -10.07 9.64 -8.95
N PRO A 147 -10.05 9.70 -7.59
CA PRO A 147 -8.94 10.23 -6.81
C PRO A 147 -7.69 9.34 -6.86
N ILE A 148 -6.87 9.50 -7.90
CA ILE A 148 -5.60 8.78 -8.10
C ILE A 148 -4.43 9.73 -8.39
N ASP A 149 -3.19 9.28 -8.17
CA ASP A 149 -1.96 10.06 -8.30
C ASP A 149 -1.80 10.66 -9.70
N LYS A 150 -2.31 9.96 -10.73
CA LYS A 150 -2.28 10.41 -12.12
C LYS A 150 -3.01 11.74 -12.33
N PHE A 151 -4.15 11.94 -11.68
CA PHE A 151 -5.00 13.12 -11.88
C PHE A 151 -4.86 14.13 -10.73
N GLY A 152 -4.60 13.62 -9.53
CA GLY A 152 -4.49 14.37 -8.28
C GLY A 152 -5.51 13.88 -7.26
N LYS A 153 -5.16 14.01 -5.97
CA LYS A 153 -5.99 13.60 -4.83
C LYS A 153 -6.54 14.79 -4.03
N PHE A 154 -6.85 15.90 -4.70
CA PHE A 154 -7.41 17.14 -4.10
C PHE A 154 -6.53 17.76 -3.01
N GLU A 155 -5.21 17.77 -3.28
CA GLU A 155 -4.12 17.84 -2.30
C GLU A 155 -4.42 17.09 -1.00
N GLU A 156 -4.51 15.77 -1.22
CA GLU A 156 -4.94 14.69 -0.35
C GLU A 156 -6.15 15.04 0.52
N PHE A 157 -7.24 15.46 -0.12
CA PHE A 157 -8.50 15.80 0.55
C PHE A 157 -8.36 16.84 1.66
N LYS A 158 -7.67 17.96 1.39
CA LYS A 158 -7.67 19.13 2.29
C LYS A 158 -9.11 19.43 2.72
N TYR A 159 -9.42 19.27 4.00
CA TYR A 159 -10.78 19.42 4.51
C TYR A 159 -11.19 20.89 4.58
N ASP A 160 -12.35 21.19 4.00
CA ASP A 160 -13.02 22.48 4.08
C ASP A 160 -14.41 22.28 4.67
N PRO A 161 -14.65 22.71 5.93
CA PRO A 161 -15.92 22.53 6.63
C PRO A 161 -17.15 23.14 5.94
N GLU A 162 -16.98 24.21 5.15
CA GLU A 162 -18.11 24.83 4.44
C GLU A 162 -18.38 24.08 3.15
N ALA A 163 -17.33 23.75 2.39
CA ALA A 163 -17.44 22.98 1.16
C ALA A 163 -18.01 21.58 1.39
N ASP A 164 -17.74 20.94 2.54
CA ASP A 164 -18.31 19.64 2.97
C ASP A 164 -19.86 19.63 2.97
N THR A 165 -20.49 20.81 3.05
CA THR A 165 -21.96 20.90 2.96
C THR A 165 -22.50 20.80 1.53
N TYR A 166 -21.65 20.98 0.51
CA TYR A 166 -22.00 21.05 -0.92
C TYR A 166 -21.30 19.99 -1.79
N ILE A 167 -20.07 19.60 -1.43
CA ILE A 167 -19.39 18.46 -2.03
C ILE A 167 -19.85 17.22 -1.29
N ASN A 168 -20.71 16.44 -1.94
CA ASN A 168 -21.44 15.39 -1.27
C ASN A 168 -20.99 14.01 -1.71
N LEU A 169 -20.33 13.85 -2.84
CA LEU A 169 -20.05 12.52 -3.40
C LEU A 169 -18.56 12.33 -3.69
N VAL A 170 -18.13 11.08 -3.75
CA VAL A 170 -16.78 10.68 -4.16
C VAL A 170 -16.79 9.35 -4.88
N GLU A 171 -16.04 9.29 -5.98
CA GLU A 171 -15.81 8.05 -6.68
C GLU A 171 -14.86 7.14 -5.91
N VAL A 172 -15.36 5.93 -5.61
CA VAL A 172 -14.57 4.81 -5.08
C VAL A 172 -14.18 3.84 -6.20
N GLY A 173 -14.81 3.96 -7.36
CA GLY A 173 -14.42 3.29 -8.59
C GLY A 173 -14.82 4.10 -9.81
N ASN A 174 -14.04 3.96 -10.89
CA ASN A 174 -14.23 4.71 -12.12
C ASN A 174 -13.71 3.96 -13.36
N GLY A 175 -14.47 4.01 -14.45
CA GLY A 175 -14.00 3.64 -15.79
C GLY A 175 -15.00 2.83 -16.61
N ASN A 176 -14.83 2.89 -17.94
CA ASN A 176 -15.73 2.30 -18.93
C ASN A 176 -15.15 1.02 -19.56
N TRP A 177 -14.13 0.42 -18.95
CA TRP A 177 -13.51 -0.79 -19.45
C TRP A 177 -14.46 -1.99 -19.19
N TYR A 178 -14.40 -3.00 -20.05
CA TYR A 178 -15.47 -4.01 -20.17
C TYR A 178 -15.59 -4.98 -18.97
N THR A 179 -14.57 -5.09 -18.11
CA THR A 179 -14.41 -6.20 -17.16
C THR A 179 -15.11 -6.07 -15.79
N GLY A 180 -15.97 -5.07 -15.53
CA GLY A 180 -16.51 -4.79 -14.16
C GLY A 180 -15.59 -4.22 -13.03
N ASP A 181 -14.28 -4.51 -12.97
CA ASP A 181 -13.19 -3.95 -12.11
C ASP A 181 -12.90 -2.41 -12.12
N THR A 182 -13.86 -1.61 -11.63
CA THR A 182 -13.81 -0.13 -11.48
C THR A 182 -13.26 0.32 -10.15
N ILE A 183 -13.59 -0.41 -9.09
CA ILE A 183 -13.20 -0.15 -7.73
C ILE A 183 -11.78 -0.68 -7.60
N ASN A 184 -10.83 0.21 -7.34
CA ASN A 184 -9.44 -0.17 -7.15
C ASN A 184 -8.92 0.34 -5.82
N GLU A 185 -7.86 -0.32 -5.35
CA GLU A 185 -7.24 -0.06 -4.05
C GLU A 185 -6.81 1.41 -3.88
N GLU A 186 -6.28 2.05 -4.94
CA GLU A 186 -5.82 3.44 -4.84
C GLU A 186 -6.97 4.42 -4.54
N MET A 187 -8.09 4.30 -5.27
CA MET A 187 -9.27 5.14 -5.02
C MET A 187 -9.90 4.80 -3.67
N PHE A 188 -9.99 3.53 -3.31
CA PHE A 188 -10.54 3.09 -2.03
C PHE A 188 -9.76 3.65 -0.83
N GLU A 189 -8.43 3.62 -0.88
CA GLU A 189 -7.57 4.24 0.14
C GLU A 189 -7.74 5.77 0.18
N ALA A 190 -7.84 6.41 -0.99
CA ALA A 190 -8.04 7.85 -1.07
C ALA A 190 -9.38 8.29 -0.44
N VAL A 191 -10.46 7.53 -0.68
CA VAL A 191 -11.78 7.76 -0.04
C VAL A 191 -11.70 7.62 1.47
N LYS A 192 -11.01 6.60 1.99
CA LYS A 192 -10.81 6.46 3.44
C LYS A 192 -10.03 7.62 4.05
N VAL A 193 -9.03 8.16 3.33
CA VAL A 193 -8.33 9.39 3.74
C VAL A 193 -9.29 10.57 3.86
N ALA A 194 -10.22 10.73 2.92
CA ALA A 194 -11.23 11.78 2.97
C ALA A 194 -12.11 11.69 4.24
N PHE A 195 -12.61 10.48 4.56
CA PHE A 195 -13.42 10.26 5.77
C PHE A 195 -12.64 10.54 7.06
N VAL A 196 -11.38 10.13 7.14
CA VAL A 196 -10.52 10.41 8.32
C VAL A 196 -10.25 11.91 8.50
N LYS A 197 -10.25 12.69 7.41
CA LYS A 197 -10.09 14.14 7.43
C LYS A 197 -11.37 14.92 7.76
N GLY A 198 -12.50 14.23 7.86
CA GLY A 198 -13.78 14.82 8.27
C GLY A 198 -14.79 15.02 7.15
N TRP A 199 -14.46 14.68 5.90
CA TRP A 199 -15.41 14.77 4.80
C TRP A 199 -16.58 13.79 4.98
N HIS A 200 -17.79 14.28 4.70
CA HIS A 200 -19.00 13.48 4.62
C HIS A 200 -19.33 13.27 3.15
N LEU A 201 -18.85 12.15 2.58
CA LEU A 201 -18.99 11.87 1.14
C LEU A 201 -19.75 10.56 0.93
N GLY A 202 -20.69 10.60 -0.01
CA GLY A 202 -21.39 9.45 -0.55
C GLY A 202 -20.52 8.72 -1.56
N THR A 203 -20.39 7.41 -1.43
CA THR A 203 -19.61 6.61 -2.36
C THR A 203 -20.37 6.42 -3.67
N THR A 204 -19.66 6.53 -4.78
CA THR A 204 -20.20 6.38 -6.13
C THR A 204 -19.24 5.55 -7.00
N VAL A 205 -19.79 4.88 -8.00
CA VAL A 205 -19.02 4.25 -9.07
C VAL A 205 -19.61 4.69 -10.40
N ASN A 206 -18.76 5.14 -11.32
CA ASN A 206 -19.20 5.65 -12.62
C ASN A 206 -18.27 5.22 -13.75
N GLN A 207 -18.73 5.41 -14.99
CA GLN A 207 -18.03 4.90 -16.17
C GLN A 207 -17.08 5.91 -16.80
N ASP A 208 -17.25 7.22 -16.59
CA ASP A 208 -16.43 8.23 -17.27
C ASP A 208 -16.37 8.00 -18.79
N ASN A 209 -17.56 7.80 -19.39
CA ASN A 209 -17.62 7.37 -20.78
C ASN A 209 -17.09 8.46 -21.72
N HIS A 210 -16.05 8.15 -22.49
CA HIS A 210 -15.67 8.93 -23.68
C HIS A 210 -16.17 8.30 -24.99
N ASP A 211 -16.67 7.06 -24.94
CA ASP A 211 -17.28 6.38 -26.08
C ASP A 211 -18.81 6.38 -26.00
N ALA A 212 -19.47 6.07 -27.12
CA ALA A 212 -20.93 6.09 -27.23
C ALA A 212 -21.58 4.81 -26.64
N ASN A 213 -21.30 4.53 -25.36
CA ASN A 213 -21.73 3.33 -24.62
C ASN A 213 -22.23 3.67 -23.20
N TRP A 214 -22.85 4.85 -23.01
CA TRP A 214 -23.32 5.34 -21.72
C TRP A 214 -24.23 4.35 -20.99
N GLY A 215 -23.81 3.90 -19.81
CA GLY A 215 -24.51 2.91 -19.01
C GLY A 215 -24.32 1.47 -19.48
N SER A 216 -23.82 1.22 -20.68
CA SER A 216 -23.66 -0.13 -21.23
C SER A 216 -22.20 -0.56 -21.38
N ALA A 217 -21.25 0.25 -20.91
CA ALA A 217 -19.83 -0.08 -21.03
C ALA A 217 -19.43 -1.29 -20.18
N ASN A 218 -19.99 -1.34 -18.97
CA ASN A 218 -19.88 -2.41 -17.98
C ASN A 218 -21.08 -2.34 -17.01
N ASP A 219 -21.09 -3.19 -15.99
CA ASP A 219 -22.16 -3.25 -14.98
C ASP A 219 -21.99 -2.25 -13.84
N SER A 220 -20.91 -1.46 -13.84
CA SER A 220 -20.61 -0.52 -12.78
C SER A 220 -21.63 0.62 -12.68
N ARG A 221 -22.18 0.83 -11.48
CA ARG A 221 -23.26 1.78 -11.19
C ARG A 221 -23.04 2.54 -9.88
N THR A 222 -23.63 3.72 -9.85
CA THR A 222 -24.02 4.36 -8.59
C THR A 222 -25.47 3.99 -8.32
N ALA A 223 -25.71 3.38 -7.16
CA ALA A 223 -27.04 3.13 -6.66
C ALA A 223 -27.48 4.26 -5.72
N VAL A 224 -28.73 4.71 -5.83
CA VAL A 224 -29.27 5.86 -5.09
C VAL A 224 -30.62 5.54 -4.47
N TYR A 225 -30.72 5.68 -3.16
CA TYR A 225 -32.00 5.62 -2.45
C TYR A 225 -32.72 6.97 -2.49
N SER A 226 -33.81 7.05 -3.24
CA SER A 226 -34.63 8.26 -3.38
C SER A 226 -36.12 7.94 -3.36
N ALA A 227 -36.96 8.86 -2.86
CA ALA A 227 -38.40 8.68 -2.87
C ALA A 227 -39.01 8.68 -4.30
N SER A 228 -38.36 9.33 -5.27
CA SER A 228 -38.77 9.34 -6.69
C SER A 228 -37.65 9.83 -7.61
N LEU A 229 -37.77 9.63 -8.92
CA LEU A 229 -36.90 10.22 -9.96
C LEU A 229 -37.21 11.71 -10.26
N ALA A 230 -38.12 12.35 -9.53
CA ALA A 230 -38.33 13.78 -9.69
C ALA A 230 -37.05 14.55 -9.33
N ARG A 231 -36.55 15.39 -10.25
CA ARG A 231 -35.24 16.07 -10.17
C ARG A 231 -34.92 16.60 -8.76
N ASP A 232 -35.73 17.50 -8.21
CA ASP A 232 -35.48 18.10 -6.89
C ASP A 232 -35.38 17.07 -5.75
N ILE A 233 -36.19 16.00 -5.80
CA ILE A 233 -36.20 14.93 -4.78
C ILE A 233 -34.96 14.05 -4.92
N PHE A 234 -34.59 13.73 -6.16
CA PHE A 234 -33.42 12.90 -6.45
C PHE A 234 -32.12 13.63 -6.13
N MET A 235 -31.98 14.89 -6.57
CA MET A 235 -30.84 15.75 -6.23
C MET A 235 -30.73 15.95 -4.70
N GLY A 236 -31.85 16.10 -3.99
CA GLY A 236 -31.87 16.13 -2.53
C GLY A 236 -31.33 14.84 -1.90
N SER A 237 -31.64 13.67 -2.48
CA SER A 237 -31.13 12.38 -2.00
C SER A 237 -29.62 12.23 -2.21
N LEU A 238 -29.08 12.78 -3.31
CA LEU A 238 -27.63 12.88 -3.54
C LEU A 238 -26.96 13.85 -2.54
N LYS A 239 -27.56 15.01 -2.25
CA LYS A 239 -27.07 15.94 -1.20
C LYS A 239 -27.07 15.29 0.20
N GLU A 240 -28.00 14.36 0.43
CA GLU A 240 -28.08 13.53 1.65
C GLU A 240 -27.18 12.29 1.61
N ARG A 241 -26.41 12.08 0.52
CA ARG A 241 -25.43 10.99 0.34
C ARG A 241 -26.05 9.60 0.41
N ARG A 242 -27.28 9.47 -0.07
CA ARG A 242 -28.00 8.18 -0.05
C ARG A 242 -27.54 7.26 -1.18
N THR A 243 -26.23 7.07 -1.31
CA THR A 243 -25.61 6.36 -2.44
C THR A 243 -24.79 5.16 -2.01
N TYR A 244 -24.59 4.21 -2.90
CA TYR A 244 -23.43 3.32 -2.84
C TYR A 244 -22.89 3.10 -4.25
N GLY A 245 -21.59 2.84 -4.33
CA GLY A 245 -20.92 2.46 -5.57
C GLY A 245 -20.86 0.95 -5.68
N THR A 246 -21.05 0.42 -6.88
CA THR A 246 -21.03 -1.02 -7.14
C THR A 246 -20.61 -1.33 -8.56
N GLU A 247 -19.99 -2.49 -8.72
CA GLU A 247 -19.66 -3.12 -10.01
C GLU A 247 -20.79 -3.98 -10.55
N ASP A 248 -21.75 -4.34 -9.69
CA ASP A 248 -22.95 -5.09 -10.01
C ASP A 248 -24.15 -4.14 -10.20
N LYS A 249 -24.84 -4.29 -11.34
CA LYS A 249 -26.02 -3.49 -11.73
C LYS A 249 -27.30 -3.78 -10.92
N ASN A 250 -27.27 -4.71 -9.97
CA ASN A 250 -28.43 -5.27 -9.30
C ASN A 250 -28.24 -5.64 -7.81
N ILE A 251 -27.01 -5.64 -7.29
CA ILE A 251 -26.77 -5.82 -5.84
C ILE A 251 -27.53 -4.78 -5.01
N ILE A 252 -28.14 -5.21 -3.91
CA ILE A 252 -28.89 -4.36 -2.97
C ILE A 252 -28.14 -4.29 -1.65
N ILE A 253 -27.76 -3.08 -1.22
CA ILE A 253 -27.17 -2.82 0.10
C ILE A 253 -28.10 -1.94 0.92
N GLU A 254 -28.63 -2.48 2.01
CA GLU A 254 -29.35 -1.74 3.05
C GLU A 254 -28.46 -1.60 4.28
N LEU A 255 -27.92 -0.40 4.50
CA LEU A 255 -27.18 -0.03 5.70
C LEU A 255 -28.00 1.00 6.49
N ILE A 256 -28.33 0.68 7.74
CA ILE A 256 -29.18 1.49 8.61
C ILE A 256 -28.51 1.69 9.97
N GLY A 257 -28.46 2.93 10.44
CA GLY A 257 -27.98 3.30 11.76
C GLY A 257 -29.06 4.00 12.57
N ASN A 258 -29.50 3.43 13.69
CA ASN A 258 -30.58 3.98 14.53
C ASN A 258 -31.87 4.31 13.73
N GLY A 259 -32.17 3.50 12.70
CA GLY A 259 -33.33 3.69 11.83
C GLY A 259 -33.16 4.72 10.71
N LEU A 260 -31.98 5.32 10.57
CA LEU A 260 -31.64 6.22 9.47
C LEU A 260 -30.82 5.48 8.40
N PRO A 261 -31.06 5.72 7.10
CA PRO A 261 -30.34 5.05 6.01
C PRO A 261 -28.90 5.57 5.89
N LEU A 262 -28.06 4.80 5.19
CA LEU A 262 -26.74 5.22 4.72
C LEU A 262 -26.73 6.67 4.20
N GLY A 263 -25.61 7.37 4.39
CA GLY A 263 -25.52 8.81 4.12
C GLY A 263 -25.88 9.70 5.30
N SER A 264 -26.62 9.15 6.28
CA SER A 264 -27.13 9.90 7.44
C SER A 264 -26.09 10.11 8.53
N ILE A 265 -26.33 11.15 9.33
CA ILE A 265 -25.57 11.49 10.52
C ILE A 265 -26.45 11.30 11.74
N VAL A 266 -26.01 10.44 12.66
CA VAL A 266 -26.64 10.22 13.98
C VAL A 266 -25.97 11.15 14.99
N TYR A 267 -26.73 12.08 15.56
CA TYR A 267 -26.19 13.04 16.53
C TYR A 267 -26.34 12.58 17.99
N ASP A 268 -25.30 12.87 18.79
CA ASP A 268 -25.28 12.77 20.26
C ASP A 268 -25.64 11.41 20.85
N SER A 269 -25.61 10.35 20.03
CA SER A 269 -25.93 9.00 20.49
C SER A 269 -24.75 8.37 21.22
N LYS A 270 -25.05 7.64 22.29
CA LYS A 270 -24.07 6.81 23.02
C LYS A 270 -23.99 5.38 22.49
N SER A 271 -24.89 5.01 21.59
CA SER A 271 -24.84 3.73 20.90
C SER A 271 -25.39 3.83 19.48
N LEU A 272 -24.93 2.94 18.61
CA LEU A 272 -25.39 2.79 17.23
C LEU A 272 -25.96 1.39 17.06
N LEU A 273 -27.27 1.28 16.87
CA LEU A 273 -27.87 0.07 16.31
C LEU A 273 -27.59 0.07 14.81
N LEU A 274 -26.56 -0.68 14.42
CA LEU A 274 -26.13 -0.87 13.04
C LEU A 274 -26.81 -2.12 12.50
N SER A 275 -27.66 -1.96 11.48
CA SER A 275 -28.32 -3.05 10.77
C SER A 275 -27.86 -3.03 9.31
N ILE A 276 -27.38 -4.17 8.83
CA ILE A 276 -26.89 -4.37 7.46
C ILE A 276 -27.65 -5.54 6.85
N LYS A 277 -28.13 -5.34 5.62
CA LYS A 277 -28.65 -6.40 4.77
C LYS A 277 -28.09 -6.21 3.37
N ILE A 278 -27.51 -7.28 2.82
CA ILE A 278 -27.01 -7.30 1.45
C ILE A 278 -27.71 -8.44 0.74
N GLU A 279 -28.22 -8.19 -0.46
CA GLU A 279 -28.88 -9.18 -1.29
C GLU A 279 -28.39 -9.06 -2.73
N ASP A 280 -28.03 -10.20 -3.31
CA ASP A 280 -27.84 -10.39 -4.75
C ASP A 280 -28.66 -11.61 -5.22
N THR A 281 -28.56 -11.92 -6.50
CA THR A 281 -29.09 -13.11 -7.16
C THR A 281 -28.41 -14.39 -6.69
N GLU A 282 -29.12 -15.52 -6.79
CA GLU A 282 -28.55 -16.82 -6.41
C GLU A 282 -27.34 -17.22 -7.26
N ASP A 283 -27.23 -16.67 -8.47
CA ASP A 283 -26.16 -16.94 -9.42
C ASP A 283 -24.91 -16.06 -9.19
N ASP A 284 -25.02 -15.00 -8.37
CA ASP A 284 -23.90 -14.14 -7.95
C ASP A 284 -23.76 -14.03 -6.42
N PRO A 285 -23.33 -15.11 -5.74
CA PRO A 285 -23.27 -15.11 -4.29
C PRO A 285 -22.13 -14.25 -3.74
N LEU A 286 -22.35 -13.69 -2.55
CA LEU A 286 -21.35 -12.91 -1.82
C LEU A 286 -20.19 -13.81 -1.35
N SER A 287 -18.96 -13.30 -1.42
CA SER A 287 -17.74 -13.95 -0.95
C SER A 287 -17.28 -13.40 0.39
N LYS A 288 -17.18 -12.06 0.53
CA LYS A 288 -16.73 -11.40 1.76
C LYS A 288 -17.52 -10.14 2.04
N VAL A 289 -17.68 -9.85 3.32
CA VAL A 289 -18.25 -8.59 3.80
C VAL A 289 -17.35 -8.00 4.88
N TYR A 290 -16.92 -6.76 4.65
CA TYR A 290 -16.12 -5.96 5.58
C TYR A 290 -16.95 -4.83 6.14
N ILE A 291 -16.96 -4.68 7.47
CA ILE A 291 -17.46 -3.48 8.13
C ILE A 291 -16.25 -2.64 8.50
N TYR A 292 -16.17 -1.42 7.96
CA TYR A 292 -15.12 -0.47 8.26
C TYR A 292 -15.60 0.56 9.28
N ASN A 293 -14.66 1.07 10.08
CA ASN A 293 -14.80 2.28 10.86
C ASN A 293 -13.56 3.18 10.69
N ARG A 294 -13.47 4.26 11.47
CA ARG A 294 -12.33 5.18 11.44
C ARG A 294 -10.95 4.57 11.75
N GLU A 295 -10.89 3.40 12.40
CA GLU A 295 -9.65 2.70 12.77
C GLU A 295 -9.24 1.66 11.71
N GLY A 296 -10.08 1.41 10.70
CA GLY A 296 -9.88 0.40 9.67
C GLY A 296 -10.99 -0.64 9.67
N ILE A 297 -10.64 -1.91 9.50
CA ILE A 297 -11.62 -3.01 9.52
C ILE A 297 -12.11 -3.20 10.95
N TYR A 298 -13.40 -2.96 11.16
CA TYR A 298 -14.09 -3.25 12.41
C TYR A 298 -14.46 -4.73 12.52
N LYS A 299 -14.99 -5.32 11.43
CA LYS A 299 -15.31 -6.75 11.33
C LYS A 299 -15.15 -7.25 9.89
N GLU A 300 -14.84 -8.53 9.75
CA GLU A 300 -14.75 -9.27 8.50
C GLU A 300 -15.60 -10.54 8.59
N PHE A 301 -16.29 -10.88 7.50
CA PHE A 301 -17.10 -12.08 7.37
C PHE A 301 -16.79 -12.78 6.06
N GLU A 302 -16.52 -14.08 6.14
CA GLU A 302 -16.58 -14.97 4.98
C GLU A 302 -18.05 -15.36 4.73
N VAL A 303 -18.50 -15.19 3.50
CA VAL A 303 -19.87 -15.43 3.05
C VAL A 303 -19.84 -16.42 1.88
N ASN A 304 -20.89 -17.24 1.79
CA ASN A 304 -21.09 -18.15 0.67
C ASN A 304 -22.59 -18.30 0.42
N ASN A 305 -23.25 -17.16 0.24
CA ASN A 305 -24.69 -17.03 0.11
C ASN A 305 -24.99 -15.72 -0.59
N ASN A 306 -26.11 -15.63 -1.30
CA ASN A 306 -26.56 -14.41 -1.98
C ASN A 306 -27.23 -13.40 -1.03
N VAL A 307 -27.43 -13.76 0.24
CA VAL A 307 -27.99 -12.88 1.26
C VAL A 307 -27.08 -12.86 2.49
N PHE A 308 -26.75 -11.66 2.95
CA PHE A 308 -26.10 -11.40 4.23
C PHE A 308 -26.98 -10.51 5.10
N SER A 309 -27.03 -10.79 6.40
CA SER A 309 -27.75 -9.96 7.37
C SER A 309 -26.97 -9.88 8.66
N TYR A 310 -26.86 -8.67 9.20
CA TYR A 310 -26.10 -8.38 10.40
C TYR A 310 -26.76 -7.28 11.20
N GLU A 311 -26.79 -7.42 12.53
CA GLU A 311 -27.25 -6.37 13.43
C GLU A 311 -26.41 -6.37 14.70
N GLU A 312 -25.94 -5.19 15.10
CA GLU A 312 -25.22 -4.99 16.35
C GLU A 312 -25.53 -3.63 16.97
N ASN A 313 -25.63 -3.59 18.30
CA ASN A 313 -25.67 -2.35 19.04
C ASN A 313 -24.25 -1.99 19.53
N ILE A 314 -23.62 -1.03 18.86
CA ILE A 314 -22.23 -0.63 19.06
C ILE A 314 -22.17 0.53 20.05
N SER A 315 -21.31 0.46 21.07
CA SER A 315 -21.08 1.59 22.00
C SER A 315 -20.27 2.70 21.32
N ILE A 316 -20.71 3.94 21.45
CA ILE A 316 -20.05 5.11 20.84
C ILE A 316 -19.38 5.95 21.92
N GLU A 317 -18.06 5.81 22.01
CA GLU A 317 -17.25 6.50 23.01
C GLU A 317 -16.62 7.80 22.48
N SER A 318 -16.33 7.90 21.18
CA SER A 318 -15.77 9.09 20.55
C SER A 318 -16.85 10.10 20.13
N GLY A 319 -16.49 11.38 20.00
CA GLY A 319 -17.36 12.43 19.47
C GLY A 319 -17.49 12.45 17.94
N TYR A 320 -16.75 11.57 17.24
CA TYR A 320 -16.81 11.38 15.80
C TYR A 320 -16.44 9.93 15.47
N ASN A 321 -17.31 9.25 14.73
CA ASN A 321 -17.10 7.91 14.19
C ASN A 321 -17.96 7.73 12.94
N TYR A 322 -17.66 6.69 12.16
CA TYR A 322 -18.46 6.31 11.01
C TYR A 322 -18.36 4.80 10.78
N TYR A 323 -19.36 4.24 10.09
CA TYR A 323 -19.39 2.83 9.71
C TYR A 323 -19.88 2.69 8.28
N PHE A 324 -19.14 1.96 7.46
CA PHE A 324 -19.55 1.62 6.09
C PHE A 324 -19.20 0.16 5.78
N VAL A 325 -19.74 -0.34 4.67
CA VAL A 325 -19.59 -1.73 4.26
C VAL A 325 -18.89 -1.80 2.93
N HIS A 326 -17.97 -2.74 2.80
CA HIS A 326 -17.35 -3.16 1.55
C HIS A 326 -17.65 -4.64 1.33
N VAL A 327 -18.15 -4.96 0.15
CA VAL A 327 -18.64 -6.27 -0.25
C VAL A 327 -17.79 -6.75 -1.42
N VAL A 328 -17.43 -8.02 -1.38
CA VAL A 328 -16.76 -8.73 -2.48
C VAL A 328 -17.60 -9.94 -2.84
N GLU A 329 -17.95 -10.07 -4.10
CA GLU A 329 -18.76 -11.16 -4.66
C GLU A 329 -17.88 -12.33 -5.11
N LYS A 330 -18.47 -13.48 -5.45
CA LYS A 330 -17.68 -14.66 -5.84
C LYS A 330 -17.02 -14.49 -7.20
N ASP A 331 -17.58 -13.68 -8.06
CA ASP A 331 -17.03 -13.38 -9.39
C ASP A 331 -15.94 -12.28 -9.36
N GLY A 332 -15.71 -11.69 -8.19
CA GLY A 332 -14.72 -10.65 -7.95
C GLY A 332 -15.29 -9.23 -7.96
N GLN A 333 -16.56 -9.03 -8.32
CA GLN A 333 -17.19 -7.71 -8.28
C GLN A 333 -17.29 -7.16 -6.87
N GLU A 334 -17.18 -5.84 -6.77
CA GLU A 334 -17.15 -5.14 -5.50
C GLU A 334 -18.28 -4.11 -5.36
N ALA A 335 -18.68 -3.86 -4.11
CA ALA A 335 -19.59 -2.78 -3.76
C ALA A 335 -19.20 -2.11 -2.45
N VAL A 336 -19.29 -0.78 -2.40
CA VAL A 336 -18.92 0.02 -1.22
C VAL A 336 -20.05 0.99 -0.87
N SER A 337 -20.59 0.83 0.33
CA SER A 337 -21.66 1.67 0.85
C SER A 337 -21.17 3.06 1.29
N THR A 338 -22.05 4.06 1.24
CA THR A 338 -21.79 5.31 1.97
C THR A 338 -21.82 5.05 3.48
N PRO A 339 -20.98 5.74 4.29
CA PRO A 339 -21.04 5.59 5.72
C PRO A 339 -22.36 6.04 6.39
N ILE A 340 -22.62 5.49 7.57
CA ILE A 340 -23.39 6.14 8.62
C ILE A 340 -22.39 6.85 9.54
N TRP A 341 -22.55 8.16 9.75
CA TRP A 341 -21.76 8.90 10.72
C TRP A 341 -22.44 8.92 12.08
N VAL A 342 -21.64 8.90 13.15
CA VAL A 342 -22.09 9.18 14.51
C VAL A 342 -21.20 10.26 15.10
N GLN A 343 -21.77 11.42 15.41
CA GLN A 343 -20.98 12.56 15.87
C GLN A 343 -21.74 13.47 16.83
N ASP A 344 -21.02 14.33 17.54
CA ASP A 344 -21.62 15.29 18.46
C ASP A 344 -22.25 16.48 17.70
N SER A 345 -23.38 17.00 18.19
CA SER A 345 -24.08 18.14 17.56
C SER A 345 -23.40 19.49 17.81
N GLU A 346 -22.35 19.53 18.63
CA GLU A 346 -21.55 20.73 18.92
C GLU A 346 -20.70 21.19 17.73
N LYS A 347 -20.52 20.36 16.68
CA LYS A 347 -19.81 20.75 15.45
C LYS A 347 -18.37 21.25 15.65
N THR A 348 -17.73 20.80 16.74
CA THR A 348 -16.35 21.11 17.09
C THR A 348 -15.56 19.80 17.24
N TYR A 349 -14.81 19.44 16.22
CA TYR A 349 -14.24 18.10 16.10
C TYR A 349 -12.71 18.11 16.15
N LEU A 350 -12.17 16.96 16.56
CA LEU A 350 -10.76 16.62 16.37
C LEU A 350 -10.68 15.40 15.47
N HIS A 351 -9.87 15.50 14.42
CA HIS A 351 -9.65 14.45 13.43
C HIS A 351 -8.18 14.06 13.34
N ASN A 352 -7.92 12.84 12.86
CA ASN A 352 -6.61 12.36 12.43
C ASN A 352 -5.49 12.59 13.45
N ALA A 353 -5.69 12.20 14.72
CA ALA A 353 -4.62 12.29 15.71
C ALA A 353 -3.52 11.28 15.34
N ARG A 354 -2.27 11.75 15.28
CA ARG A 354 -1.10 10.91 14.97
C ARG A 354 0.05 11.21 15.90
N ILE A 355 0.71 10.15 16.34
CA ILE A 355 1.96 10.23 17.08
C ILE A 355 3.12 10.09 16.11
N LEU A 356 4.11 10.97 16.22
CA LEU A 356 5.25 11.06 15.30
C LEU A 356 6.52 10.42 15.88
N ALA A 357 6.37 9.58 16.91
CA ALA A 357 7.45 8.85 17.55
C ALA A 357 7.02 7.40 17.75
N GLU A 358 7.85 6.46 17.30
CA GLU A 358 7.60 5.02 17.44
C GLU A 358 7.83 4.53 18.88
N SER A 359 8.86 5.10 19.53
CA SER A 359 9.23 4.72 20.89
C SER A 359 9.93 5.85 21.64
N VAL A 360 9.53 6.01 22.90
CA VAL A 360 10.07 7.00 23.86
C VAL A 360 10.28 6.35 25.22
N LYS A 361 10.91 7.08 26.16
CA LYS A 361 10.95 6.72 27.58
C LYS A 361 10.57 7.91 28.48
N PRO A 362 10.23 7.68 29.75
CA PRO A 362 9.97 8.74 30.72
C PRO A 362 11.07 9.81 30.72
N GLY A 363 10.67 11.07 30.59
CA GLY A 363 11.62 12.17 30.42
C GLY A 363 11.65 12.77 29.02
N GLU A 364 11.23 12.03 28.01
CA GLU A 364 11.30 12.44 26.62
C GLU A 364 10.07 13.17 26.13
N MET A 365 10.27 13.95 25.06
CA MET A 365 9.20 14.66 24.38
C MET A 365 8.59 13.76 23.31
N VAL A 366 7.27 13.68 23.29
CA VAL A 366 6.45 13.08 22.24
C VAL A 366 5.96 14.20 21.34
N ASN A 367 6.20 14.05 20.04
CA ASN A 367 5.58 14.90 19.03
C ASN A 367 4.31 14.21 18.53
N ALA A 368 3.21 14.95 18.48
CA ALA A 368 1.96 14.51 17.89
C ALA A 368 1.40 15.59 16.97
N ARG A 369 0.42 15.23 16.16
CA ARG A 369 -0.38 16.17 15.38
C ARG A 369 -1.83 15.74 15.37
N PHE A 370 -2.73 16.69 15.23
CA PHE A 370 -4.17 16.46 15.01
C PHE A 370 -4.75 17.62 14.22
N GLN A 371 -5.92 17.41 13.62
CA GLN A 371 -6.69 18.47 12.99
C GLN A 371 -7.85 18.88 13.90
N LEU A 372 -8.10 20.19 14.03
CA LEU A 372 -9.33 20.70 14.62
C LEU A 372 -10.19 21.32 13.53
N SER A 373 -11.50 21.08 13.60
CA SER A 373 -12.47 21.58 12.63
C SER A 373 -13.65 22.23 13.35
N ASN A 374 -13.99 23.46 12.96
CA ASN A 374 -15.18 24.18 13.40
C ASN A 374 -16.20 24.25 12.26
N LEU A 375 -17.29 23.49 12.35
CA LEU A 375 -18.36 23.48 11.35
C LEU A 375 -19.49 24.49 11.69
N ASN A 376 -19.30 25.31 12.72
CA ASN A 376 -20.21 26.42 13.02
C ASN A 376 -19.88 27.62 12.13
N ASN A 377 -20.87 28.49 11.91
CA ASN A 377 -20.65 29.76 11.21
C ASN A 377 -20.02 30.85 12.10
N SER A 378 -20.02 30.64 13.42
CA SER A 378 -19.39 31.51 14.41
C SER A 378 -18.01 31.00 14.81
N TYR A 379 -17.20 31.89 15.36
CA TYR A 379 -15.94 31.47 16.01
C TYR A 379 -16.24 30.60 17.23
N GLU A 380 -15.38 29.62 17.50
CA GLU A 380 -15.46 28.72 18.65
C GLU A 380 -14.13 28.62 19.40
N LEU A 381 -14.22 28.25 20.69
CA LEU A 381 -13.07 27.96 21.54
C LEU A 381 -12.97 26.45 21.79
N PHE A 382 -11.80 25.89 21.54
CA PHE A 382 -11.51 24.46 21.67
C PHE A 382 -10.59 24.26 22.86
N SER A 383 -11.08 23.64 23.94
CA SER A 383 -10.21 23.20 25.04
C SER A 383 -9.68 21.80 24.75
N VAL A 384 -8.45 21.73 24.25
CA VAL A 384 -7.81 20.46 23.87
C VAL A 384 -6.99 19.93 25.04
N LYS A 385 -7.18 18.64 25.35
CA LYS A 385 -6.36 17.92 26.33
C LYS A 385 -5.92 16.57 25.79
N ILE A 386 -4.66 16.22 25.98
CA ILE A 386 -4.17 14.85 25.79
C ILE A 386 -3.95 14.27 27.18
N LYS A 387 -4.61 13.15 27.45
CA LYS A 387 -4.51 12.43 28.72
C LYS A 387 -3.97 11.03 28.52
N ASN A 388 -3.34 10.47 29.55
CA ASN A 388 -3.01 9.04 29.55
C ASN A 388 -4.24 8.16 29.88
N GLY A 389 -4.03 6.85 29.88
CA GLY A 389 -5.02 5.83 30.23
C GLY A 389 -5.61 5.97 31.65
N GLU A 390 -4.88 6.60 32.58
CA GLU A 390 -5.29 6.86 33.97
C GLU A 390 -5.95 8.23 34.16
N GLY A 391 -6.00 9.06 33.12
CA GLY A 391 -6.63 10.38 33.12
C GLY A 391 -5.71 11.54 33.52
N GLU A 392 -4.41 11.31 33.70
CA GLU A 392 -3.42 12.37 33.90
C GLU A 392 -3.29 13.22 32.63
N VAL A 393 -3.21 14.54 32.80
CA VAL A 393 -3.12 15.49 31.68
C VAL A 393 -1.66 15.67 31.28
N LEU A 394 -1.30 15.21 30.08
CA LEU A 394 0.04 15.36 29.51
C LEU A 394 0.18 16.66 28.71
N TYR A 395 -0.92 17.11 28.12
CA TYR A 395 -1.00 18.34 27.33
C TYR A 395 -2.35 19.02 27.53
N SER A 396 -2.37 20.35 27.58
CA SER A 396 -3.59 21.15 27.63
C SER A 396 -3.36 22.51 27.00
N GLU A 397 -4.17 22.87 26.01
CA GLU A 397 -4.14 24.18 25.36
C GLU A 397 -5.54 24.56 24.89
N ASN A 398 -5.77 25.86 24.70
CA ASN A 398 -7.01 26.36 24.12
C ASN A 398 -6.73 26.94 22.74
N TYR A 399 -7.50 26.52 21.74
CA TYR A 399 -7.44 27.06 20.38
C TYR A 399 -8.68 27.88 20.07
N ARG A 400 -8.53 28.86 19.18
CA ARG A 400 -9.63 29.66 18.66
C ARG A 400 -9.67 29.48 17.15
N LEU A 401 -10.80 29.01 16.65
CA LEU A 401 -11.07 28.84 15.23
C LEU A 401 -12.24 29.75 14.86
N ASN A 402 -12.18 30.39 13.69
CA ASN A 402 -13.30 31.09 13.07
C ASN A 402 -14.34 30.08 12.57
N GLY A 403 -15.48 30.59 12.11
CA GLY A 403 -16.49 29.74 11.49
C GLY A 403 -15.94 29.06 10.24
N PHE A 404 -16.32 27.80 10.03
CA PHE A 404 -15.87 26.96 8.91
C PHE A 404 -14.34 26.87 8.74
N GLU A 405 -13.60 26.89 9.84
CA GLU A 405 -12.14 26.76 9.82
C GLU A 405 -11.70 25.35 10.20
N ALA A 406 -10.72 24.80 9.48
CA ALA A 406 -10.04 23.56 9.83
C ALA A 406 -8.52 23.73 9.74
N ASN A 407 -7.79 23.37 10.79
CA ASN A 407 -6.33 23.53 10.88
C ASN A 407 -5.66 22.31 11.52
N THR A 408 -4.44 22.01 11.06
CA THR A 408 -3.59 20.98 11.68
C THR A 408 -2.64 21.61 12.69
N TYR A 409 -2.58 21.03 13.90
CA TYR A 409 -1.75 21.52 14.99
C TYR A 409 -0.70 20.47 15.36
N PRO A 410 0.61 20.76 15.16
CA PRO A 410 1.66 19.98 15.77
C PRO A 410 1.75 20.33 17.26
N VAL A 411 1.87 19.32 18.11
CA VAL A 411 2.03 19.49 19.55
C VAL A 411 3.19 18.66 20.06
N THR A 412 3.80 19.12 21.13
CA THR A 412 4.89 18.42 21.80
C THR A 412 4.61 18.41 23.29
N PHE A 413 4.64 17.23 23.89
CA PHE A 413 4.42 17.04 25.32
C PHE A 413 5.37 16.00 25.88
N LYS A 414 5.50 15.95 27.20
CA LYS A 414 6.45 15.06 27.88
C LYS A 414 5.72 13.86 28.47
N VAL A 415 6.28 12.67 28.28
CA VAL A 415 5.85 11.49 29.04
C VAL A 415 6.68 11.36 30.31
N SER A 416 6.04 10.97 31.41
CA SER A 416 6.64 10.88 32.74
C SER A 416 6.62 9.45 33.29
N SER A 417 5.85 8.54 32.70
CA SER A 417 5.79 7.14 33.12
C SER A 417 5.40 6.20 31.98
N GLU A 418 5.68 4.89 32.14
CA GLU A 418 5.26 3.82 31.22
C GLU A 418 3.73 3.75 31.01
N LYS A 419 2.96 4.32 31.93
CA LYS A 419 1.49 4.40 31.88
C LYS A 419 0.98 5.43 30.87
N ASP A 420 1.87 6.25 30.33
CA ASP A 420 1.57 7.28 29.31
C ASP A 420 1.48 6.69 27.89
N SER A 421 1.41 5.36 27.76
CA SER A 421 1.34 4.63 26.50
C SER A 421 0.00 4.75 25.78
N ASN A 422 -1.11 4.86 26.51
CA ASN A 422 -2.44 5.06 25.93
C ASN A 422 -2.82 6.54 25.98
N LEU A 423 -2.74 7.22 24.83
CA LEU A 423 -2.99 8.65 24.69
C LEU A 423 -4.42 8.89 24.22
N ARG A 424 -5.18 9.67 24.99
CA ARG A 424 -6.58 10.00 24.74
C ARG A 424 -6.73 11.48 24.46
N PHE A 425 -7.25 11.82 23.29
CA PHE A 425 -7.41 13.18 22.81
C PHE A 425 -8.81 13.68 23.11
N TYR A 426 -8.91 14.81 23.81
CA TYR A 426 -10.17 15.43 24.20
C TYR A 426 -10.30 16.82 23.61
N VAL A 427 -11.52 17.18 23.22
CA VAL A 427 -11.95 18.56 22.94
C VAL A 427 -13.13 18.87 23.85
N ASN A 428 -13.09 19.96 24.60
CA ASN A 428 -14.19 20.39 25.48
C ASN A 428 -14.63 19.32 26.50
N ASN A 429 -13.68 18.47 26.93
CA ASN A 429 -13.86 17.28 27.78
C ASN A 429 -14.60 16.09 27.13
N ARG A 430 -14.86 16.14 25.82
CA ARG A 430 -15.29 15.00 25.01
C ARG A 430 -14.10 14.25 24.43
N LEU A 431 -14.10 12.92 24.52
CA LEU A 431 -13.10 12.06 23.87
C LEU A 431 -13.31 12.04 22.36
N TYR A 432 -12.24 12.23 21.60
CA TYR A 432 -12.24 12.22 20.13
C TYR A 432 -11.30 11.20 19.53
N ASP A 433 -10.17 10.88 20.15
CA ASP A 433 -9.21 9.94 19.58
C ASP A 433 -8.46 9.18 20.66
N ILE A 434 -7.98 7.99 20.30
CA ILE A 434 -7.10 7.17 21.11
C ILE A 434 -5.93 6.75 20.23
N ALA A 435 -4.71 7.02 20.69
CA ALA A 435 -3.49 6.57 20.05
C ALA A 435 -2.61 5.84 21.06
N GLU A 436 -1.85 4.86 20.59
CA GLU A 436 -0.89 4.14 21.40
C GLU A 436 0.55 4.56 21.05
N ILE A 437 1.40 4.61 22.07
CA ILE A 437 2.84 4.81 21.92
C ILE A 437 3.60 3.84 22.83
N ASN A 438 4.69 3.29 22.33
CA ASN A 438 5.60 2.49 23.14
C ASN A 438 6.40 3.40 24.09
N VAL A 439 6.02 3.42 25.37
CA VAL A 439 6.78 4.07 26.43
C VAL A 439 7.59 3.02 27.18
N ARG A 440 8.90 2.98 26.90
CA ARG A 440 9.86 2.07 27.51
C ARG A 440 10.14 2.45 28.96
N SER A 441 10.82 1.58 29.71
CA SER A 441 11.17 1.84 31.11
C SER A 441 12.11 3.03 31.28
N LEU A 442 12.08 3.67 32.46
CA LEU A 442 12.99 4.78 32.79
C LEU A 442 14.47 4.37 32.70
N GLU A 443 14.77 3.13 33.07
CA GLU A 443 16.10 2.53 33.03
C GLU A 443 16.56 2.15 31.61
N SER A 444 15.66 2.22 30.61
CA SER A 444 16.03 1.92 29.24
C SER A 444 17.04 2.92 28.68
N LEU A 445 17.93 2.45 27.82
CA LEU A 445 18.95 3.29 27.18
C LEU A 445 18.48 3.74 25.80
N ASN A 446 18.94 4.93 25.40
CA ASN A 446 19.09 5.32 24.01
C ASN A 446 20.54 5.13 23.61
N VAL A 447 20.77 4.22 22.68
CA VAL A 447 22.09 3.86 22.17
C VAL A 447 22.22 4.40 20.75
N LEU A 448 23.19 5.30 20.57
CA LEU A 448 23.60 5.77 19.27
C LEU A 448 24.84 4.97 18.83
N ILE A 449 24.81 4.41 17.64
CA ILE A 449 25.98 3.75 17.04
C ILE A 449 26.46 4.57 15.86
N ASP A 450 27.74 4.90 15.82
CA ASP A 450 28.30 5.59 14.66
C ASP A 450 28.32 4.67 13.44
N ASN A 451 27.76 5.13 12.33
CA ASN A 451 27.92 4.52 11.01
C ASN A 451 28.29 5.59 9.97
N THR A 452 28.96 6.67 10.42
CA THR A 452 29.30 7.82 9.56
C THR A 452 30.76 7.81 9.11
N HIS A 453 31.61 7.06 9.80
CA HIS A 453 33.05 7.00 9.57
C HIS A 453 33.54 5.68 8.95
N ASP A 454 32.68 4.97 8.20
CA ASP A 454 33.08 3.78 7.42
C ASP A 454 33.71 2.68 8.29
N ASN A 455 32.99 2.35 9.37
CA ASN A 455 33.40 1.43 10.43
C ASN A 455 32.62 0.10 10.44
N PHE A 456 32.00 -0.26 9.31
CA PHE A 456 31.34 -1.57 9.05
C PHE A 456 30.30 -2.01 10.08
N VAL A 457 29.60 -1.04 10.67
CA VAL A 457 28.70 -1.28 11.80
C VAL A 457 27.43 -2.02 11.43
N SER A 458 26.83 -1.76 10.27
CA SER A 458 25.51 -2.32 9.90
C SER A 458 25.54 -3.81 9.56
N GLU A 459 26.67 -4.35 9.11
CA GLU A 459 26.77 -5.76 8.70
C GLU A 459 27.22 -6.69 9.83
N ARG A 460 27.70 -6.13 10.95
CA ARG A 460 28.39 -6.88 12.00
C ARG A 460 27.83 -6.66 13.39
N ARG A 461 26.64 -6.04 13.54
CA ARG A 461 26.05 -5.69 14.85
C ARG A 461 24.55 -5.95 14.94
N GLU A 462 24.01 -6.83 14.11
CA GLU A 462 22.58 -7.13 14.15
C GLU A 462 22.19 -7.88 15.44
N ILE A 463 23.11 -8.70 15.99
CA ILE A 463 22.93 -9.35 17.29
C ILE A 463 22.95 -8.31 18.41
N LEU A 464 23.86 -7.31 18.35
CA LEU A 464 23.90 -6.23 19.34
C LEU A 464 22.58 -5.46 19.34
N LYS A 465 22.13 -5.02 18.16
CA LYS A 465 20.90 -4.26 17.99
C LYS A 465 19.70 -5.03 18.55
N SER A 466 19.53 -6.28 18.12
CA SER A 466 18.42 -7.14 18.56
C SER A 466 18.45 -7.42 20.06
N SER A 467 19.64 -7.63 20.62
CA SER A 467 19.81 -7.84 22.07
C SER A 467 19.45 -6.60 22.88
N LEU A 468 19.81 -5.40 22.39
CA LEU A 468 19.47 -4.11 23.02
C LEU A 468 17.97 -3.84 22.94
N GLU A 469 17.36 -4.00 21.77
CA GLU A 469 15.92 -3.78 21.56
C GLU A 469 15.07 -4.75 22.39
N ASN A 470 15.46 -6.03 22.45
CA ASN A 470 14.82 -7.02 23.32
C ASN A 470 14.97 -6.69 24.82
N ALA A 471 16.06 -6.02 25.22
CA ALA A 471 16.22 -5.50 26.59
C ALA A 471 15.40 -4.22 26.84
N GLY A 472 14.59 -3.77 25.87
CA GLY A 472 13.78 -2.56 25.95
C GLY A 472 14.59 -1.29 25.72
N HIS A 473 15.78 -1.37 25.12
CA HIS A 473 16.57 -0.20 24.72
C HIS A 473 16.20 0.25 23.31
N LYS A 474 16.59 1.47 22.95
CA LYS A 474 16.35 2.05 21.63
C LYS A 474 17.70 2.22 20.98
N VAL A 475 17.86 1.63 19.80
CA VAL A 475 19.08 1.72 19.02
C VAL A 475 18.83 2.63 17.83
N THR A 476 19.72 3.58 17.62
CA THR A 476 19.70 4.47 16.44
C THR A 476 21.09 4.49 15.84
N MET A 477 21.18 4.60 14.51
CA MET A 477 22.45 4.73 13.81
C MET A 477 22.64 6.17 13.33
N ALA A 478 23.83 6.72 13.57
CA ALA A 478 24.24 7.95 12.90
C ALA A 478 24.65 7.59 11.47
N VAL A 479 23.96 8.14 10.47
CA VAL A 479 24.25 7.90 9.05
C VAL A 479 24.65 9.19 8.34
N ARG A 480 25.39 9.06 7.23
CA ARG A 480 25.91 10.12 6.34
C ARG A 480 26.94 11.07 6.97
N LYS A 481 26.59 11.74 8.07
CA LYS A 481 27.46 12.68 8.78
C LYS A 481 26.98 12.85 10.23
N LEU A 482 27.92 12.86 11.17
CA LEU A 482 27.64 13.16 12.57
C LEU A 482 27.17 14.62 12.76
N GLN A 483 26.12 14.81 13.56
CA GLN A 483 25.47 16.11 13.79
C GLN A 483 24.85 16.16 15.19
N GLU A 484 24.66 17.38 15.71
CA GLU A 484 24.18 17.63 17.07
C GLU A 484 22.83 16.96 17.39
N SER A 485 21.93 16.90 16.42
CA SER A 485 20.59 16.30 16.60
C SER A 485 20.65 14.82 16.98
N TYR A 486 21.69 14.08 16.58
CA TYR A 486 21.83 12.66 16.95
C TYR A 486 22.09 12.47 18.43
N PHE A 487 22.70 13.44 19.13
CA PHE A 487 23.06 13.30 20.55
C PHE A 487 21.91 13.70 21.49
N LYS A 488 20.79 14.19 20.95
CA LYS A 488 19.62 14.56 21.76
C LYS A 488 19.02 13.32 22.42
N ASN A 489 18.95 13.34 23.76
CA ASN A 489 18.44 12.25 24.60
C ASN A 489 19.24 10.93 24.52
N ILE A 490 20.46 10.92 23.96
CA ILE A 490 21.28 9.71 23.92
C ILE A 490 21.92 9.44 25.30
N ASN A 491 21.98 8.17 25.69
CA ASN A 491 22.67 7.74 26.90
C ASN A 491 24.05 7.17 26.60
N VAL A 492 24.15 6.37 25.54
CA VAL A 492 25.38 5.68 25.14
C VAL A 492 25.68 5.98 23.68
N PHE A 493 26.91 6.41 23.39
CA PHE A 493 27.42 6.51 22.03
C PHE A 493 28.53 5.48 21.82
N ILE A 494 28.32 4.55 20.89
CA ILE A 494 29.27 3.53 20.50
C ILE A 494 30.01 4.02 19.26
N LEU A 495 31.32 4.17 19.39
CA LEU A 495 32.22 4.65 18.34
C LEU A 495 33.31 3.59 18.09
N PRO A 496 33.15 2.73 17.07
CA PRO A 496 34.20 1.81 16.66
C PRO A 496 35.26 2.52 15.82
N LEU A 497 36.52 2.09 15.92
CA LEU A 497 37.54 2.46 14.95
C LEU A 497 37.18 1.90 13.56
N PRO A 498 37.45 2.67 12.47
CA PRO A 498 37.28 2.20 11.10
C PRO A 498 38.34 1.14 10.76
N GLY A 499 38.12 0.36 9.70
CA GLY A 499 39.11 -0.59 9.16
C GLY A 499 39.86 -0.05 7.94
N GLU A 500 40.69 -0.87 7.30
CA GLU A 500 41.35 -0.54 6.02
C GLU A 500 40.34 -0.53 4.88
N GLU A 501 39.39 -1.47 4.92
CA GLU A 501 38.29 -1.63 3.96
C GLU A 501 37.38 -0.40 3.90
N GLY A 502 36.68 -0.18 2.79
CA GLY A 502 35.69 0.89 2.65
C GLY A 502 36.05 1.93 1.59
N PHE A 503 35.31 3.04 1.55
CA PHE A 503 35.33 3.95 0.40
C PHE A 503 36.53 4.90 0.37
N PHE A 504 36.57 5.86 1.30
CA PHE A 504 37.54 6.97 1.27
C PHE A 504 38.11 7.24 2.66
N GLU A 505 39.44 7.33 2.75
CA GLU A 505 40.17 7.60 4.00
C GLU A 505 39.69 8.89 4.71
N LEU A 506 39.30 9.91 3.94
CA LEU A 506 38.75 11.17 4.46
C LEU A 506 37.42 11.03 5.22
N MET A 507 36.65 9.96 4.96
CA MET A 507 35.40 9.68 5.68
C MET A 507 35.68 9.02 7.03
N LYS A 508 36.82 8.35 7.18
CA LYS A 508 37.23 7.63 8.39
C LYS A 508 37.79 8.54 9.48
N GLU A 509 38.25 9.72 9.10
CA GLU A 509 38.82 10.74 9.98
C GLU A 509 37.73 11.44 10.82
N LEU A 510 37.92 11.49 12.14
CA LEU A 510 37.13 12.38 12.99
C LEU A 510 37.57 13.83 12.75
N LYS A 511 36.66 14.66 12.24
CA LYS A 511 36.94 16.10 12.07
C LYS A 511 36.86 16.79 13.42
N SER A 512 37.44 17.99 13.51
CA SER A 512 37.37 18.79 14.74
C SER A 512 35.92 19.07 15.20
N SER A 513 34.98 19.16 14.26
CA SER A 513 33.55 19.28 14.59
C SER A 513 33.00 18.03 15.26
N ASP A 514 33.42 16.85 14.81
CA ASP A 514 32.94 15.57 15.32
C ASP A 514 33.52 15.35 16.74
N ILE A 515 34.80 15.68 16.92
CA ILE A 515 35.47 15.66 18.23
C ILE A 515 34.75 16.56 19.24
N GLU A 516 34.39 17.79 18.85
CA GLU A 516 33.71 18.71 19.76
C GLU A 516 32.28 18.24 20.08
N LEU A 517 31.56 17.64 19.12
CA LEU A 517 30.24 17.04 19.37
C LEU A 517 30.34 15.89 20.39
N ILE A 518 31.29 14.98 20.21
CA ILE A 518 31.50 13.83 21.10
C ILE A 518 31.92 14.31 22.50
N LYS A 519 32.85 15.27 22.57
CA LYS A 519 33.29 15.87 23.83
C LYS A 519 32.11 16.51 24.57
N ASN A 520 31.28 17.31 23.89
CA ASN A 520 30.10 17.93 24.50
C ASN A 520 29.08 16.87 25.00
N PHE A 521 28.87 15.80 24.24
CA PHE A 521 28.03 14.68 24.66
C PHE A 521 28.53 14.05 25.96
N VAL A 522 29.83 13.74 26.07
CA VAL A 522 30.40 13.17 27.29
C VAL A 522 30.36 14.19 28.44
N GLU A 523 30.76 15.43 28.20
CA GLU A 523 30.80 16.49 29.23
C GLU A 523 29.43 16.70 29.91
N THR A 524 28.35 16.55 29.14
CA THR A 524 26.97 16.73 29.60
C THR A 524 26.35 15.49 30.27
N GLY A 525 27.04 14.35 30.30
CA GLY A 525 26.60 13.14 31.02
C GLY A 525 26.52 11.87 30.17
N GLY A 526 26.85 11.94 28.87
CA GLY A 526 26.86 10.79 27.98
C GLY A 526 27.94 9.77 28.31
N THR A 527 27.69 8.51 27.96
CA THR A 527 28.72 7.45 27.98
C THR A 527 29.25 7.22 26.58
N LEU A 528 30.53 7.52 26.35
CA LEU A 528 31.24 7.16 25.12
C LEU A 528 31.87 5.78 25.29
N VAL A 529 31.58 4.87 24.37
CA VAL A 529 32.25 3.56 24.23
C VAL A 529 33.06 3.60 22.95
N LEU A 530 34.37 3.81 23.08
CA LEU A 530 35.33 3.86 21.99
C LEU A 530 36.05 2.51 21.88
N MET A 531 35.98 1.87 20.72
CA MET A 531 36.45 0.50 20.55
C MET A 531 37.50 0.42 19.47
N GLY A 532 38.62 -0.23 19.78
CA GLY A 532 39.63 -0.59 18.81
C GLY A 532 39.16 -1.72 17.89
N ASN A 533 40.07 -2.17 17.05
CA ASN A 533 39.87 -3.33 16.16
C ASN A 533 41.22 -4.00 15.87
N GLY A 534 41.21 -5.16 15.22
CA GLY A 534 42.42 -5.83 14.74
C GLY A 534 42.83 -5.51 13.30
N ALA A 535 42.20 -4.52 12.66
CA ALA A 535 42.36 -4.20 11.24
C ALA A 535 43.34 -3.06 11.03
N GLU A 536 44.09 -3.04 9.92
CA GLU A 536 44.99 -1.93 9.55
C GLU A 536 44.24 -0.61 9.37
N ILE A 537 44.85 0.48 9.82
CA ILE A 537 44.33 1.85 9.64
C ILE A 537 45.52 2.80 9.52
N SER A 538 45.37 3.88 8.74
CA SER A 538 46.46 4.83 8.58
C SER A 538 46.75 5.60 9.87
N ASP A 539 48.02 5.98 10.06
CA ASP A 539 48.44 6.83 11.19
C ASP A 539 47.66 8.15 11.24
N LYS A 540 47.24 8.64 10.07
CA LYS A 540 46.44 9.85 9.94
C LYS A 540 45.06 9.65 10.58
N VAL A 541 44.35 8.59 10.20
CA VAL A 541 43.04 8.25 10.75
C VAL A 541 43.15 7.95 12.25
N LEU A 542 44.06 7.06 12.65
CA LEU A 542 44.32 6.72 14.06
C LEU A 542 44.62 7.97 14.91
N GLY A 543 45.39 8.91 14.34
CA GLY A 543 45.72 10.19 14.95
C GLY A 543 44.49 11.04 15.30
N THR A 544 43.41 10.98 14.51
CA THR A 544 42.17 11.72 14.81
C THR A 544 41.42 11.16 16.01
N TYR A 545 41.37 9.84 16.19
CA TYR A 545 40.78 9.19 17.37
C TYR A 545 41.64 9.38 18.62
N ASN A 546 42.97 9.33 18.49
CA ASN A 546 43.87 9.67 19.60
C ASN A 546 43.77 11.17 19.97
N SER A 547 43.47 12.05 19.01
CA SER A 547 43.20 13.47 19.27
C SER A 547 41.89 13.69 20.01
N LEU A 548 40.87 12.86 19.77
CA LEU A 548 39.64 12.84 20.60
C LEU A 548 39.98 12.50 22.05
N LEU A 549 40.80 11.47 22.29
CA LEU A 549 41.24 11.08 23.64
C LEU A 549 42.04 12.19 24.34
N GLU A 550 42.96 12.84 23.64
CA GLU A 550 43.71 13.98 24.17
C GLU A 550 42.79 15.16 24.51
N THR A 551 41.79 15.43 23.67
CA THR A 551 40.78 16.47 23.92
C THR A 551 39.93 16.16 25.17
N LEU A 552 39.70 14.89 25.45
CA LEU A 552 39.03 14.40 26.66
C LEU A 552 39.99 14.30 27.87
N GLY A 553 41.25 14.71 27.75
CA GLY A 553 42.25 14.65 28.82
C GLY A 553 42.69 13.23 29.19
N ILE A 554 42.53 12.27 28.28
CA ILE A 554 42.87 10.87 28.49
C ILE A 554 44.28 10.60 27.96
N GLU A 555 45.13 10.04 28.82
CA GLU A 555 46.52 9.71 28.49
C GLU A 555 46.67 8.41 27.68
N VAL A 556 45.63 7.58 27.65
CA VAL A 556 45.60 6.32 26.90
C VAL A 556 45.47 6.59 25.41
N ARG A 557 46.18 5.80 24.59
CA ARG A 557 46.15 5.92 23.12
C ARG A 557 46.06 4.55 22.46
N PHE A 558 45.40 4.48 21.31
CA PHE A 558 45.46 3.31 20.45
C PHE A 558 46.80 3.27 19.72
N GLY A 559 47.50 2.14 19.85
CA GLY A 559 48.78 1.85 19.22
C GLY A 559 48.68 0.84 18.07
N SER A 560 49.75 0.09 17.87
CA SER A 560 49.84 -0.94 16.82
C SER A 560 48.87 -2.09 17.04
N ILE A 561 48.54 -2.80 15.95
CA ILE A 561 47.77 -4.04 16.01
C ILE A 561 48.53 -5.06 16.87
N ALA A 562 47.85 -5.60 17.86
CA ALA A 562 48.38 -6.68 18.69
C ALA A 562 47.99 -8.04 18.11
N LYS A 563 46.73 -8.17 17.67
CA LYS A 563 46.22 -9.37 17.00
C LYS A 563 45.07 -9.01 16.06
N SER A 564 45.07 -9.59 14.87
CA SER A 564 44.08 -9.34 13.81
C SER A 564 42.91 -10.33 13.80
N GLU A 565 43.04 -11.45 14.50
CA GLU A 565 42.03 -12.52 14.54
C GLU A 565 41.26 -12.53 15.87
N GLU A 566 40.09 -13.18 15.87
CA GLU A 566 39.34 -13.53 17.07
C GLU A 566 40.25 -14.05 18.19
N THR A 567 40.11 -13.47 19.37
CA THR A 567 40.99 -13.81 20.49
C THR A 567 40.34 -13.55 21.84
N THR A 568 40.66 -14.43 22.78
CA THR A 568 40.29 -14.26 24.19
C THR A 568 41.46 -13.65 24.94
N VAL A 569 41.22 -12.56 25.65
CA VAL A 569 42.21 -11.99 26.58
C VAL A 569 41.47 -11.52 27.83
N ASP A 570 41.90 -12.02 28.99
CA ASP A 570 41.33 -11.71 30.31
C ASP A 570 39.79 -11.74 30.35
N GLU A 571 39.21 -12.86 29.88
CA GLU A 571 37.77 -13.17 29.86
C GLU A 571 36.93 -12.43 28.79
N TYR A 572 37.53 -11.48 28.06
CA TYR A 572 36.87 -10.80 26.94
C TYR A 572 37.25 -11.43 25.60
N TYR A 573 36.29 -11.48 24.68
CA TYR A 573 36.49 -11.93 23.31
C TYR A 573 36.49 -10.71 22.40
N PHE A 574 37.54 -10.54 21.60
CA PHE A 574 37.63 -9.47 20.63
C PHE A 574 37.78 -10.07 19.24
N ASP A 575 37.11 -9.46 18.26
CA ASP A 575 37.41 -9.69 16.85
C ASP A 575 38.64 -8.87 16.43
N GLY A 576 39.80 -9.31 16.93
CA GLY A 576 41.05 -8.57 16.84
C GLY A 576 41.11 -7.34 17.76
N TYR A 577 42.33 -6.93 18.11
CA TYR A 577 42.57 -5.80 19.00
C TYR A 577 43.94 -5.15 18.76
N ARG A 578 44.04 -3.89 19.19
CA ARG A 578 45.25 -3.07 19.19
C ARG A 578 45.80 -2.90 20.59
N ASN A 579 47.09 -2.63 20.70
CA ASN A 579 47.68 -2.24 21.97
C ASN A 579 47.09 -0.90 22.43
N LEU A 580 46.76 -0.79 23.72
CA LEU A 580 46.48 0.49 24.36
C LEU A 580 47.75 0.97 25.05
N GLU A 581 48.35 2.05 24.58
CA GLU A 581 49.47 2.68 25.26
C GLU A 581 48.96 3.35 26.54
N GLY A 582 49.45 2.92 27.70
CA GLY A 582 49.03 3.45 29.01
C GLY A 582 47.89 2.66 29.70
N ALA A 583 47.39 1.59 29.08
CA ALA A 583 46.43 0.66 29.69
C ALA A 583 46.68 -0.78 29.21
N GLU A 584 45.94 -1.75 29.75
CA GLU A 584 45.95 -3.12 29.21
C GLU A 584 44.92 -3.25 28.08
N LEU A 585 43.76 -3.86 28.32
CA LEU A 585 42.74 -4.13 27.30
C LEU A 585 41.53 -3.21 27.38
N LYS A 586 41.39 -2.52 28.51
CA LYS A 586 40.26 -1.67 28.82
C LYS A 586 40.70 -0.51 29.68
N TYR A 587 40.13 0.66 29.42
CA TYR A 587 40.30 1.84 30.25
C TYR A 587 38.95 2.51 30.47
N GLU A 588 38.72 3.02 31.68
CA GLU A 588 37.54 3.81 32.01
C GLU A 588 37.98 5.11 32.68
N ALA A 589 37.38 6.22 32.26
CA ALA A 589 37.57 7.53 32.87
C ALA A 589 36.26 8.32 32.93
N GLU A 590 36.21 9.28 33.84
CA GLU A 590 35.15 10.28 33.89
C GLU A 590 35.62 11.55 33.17
N PHE A 591 34.73 12.18 32.41
CA PHE A 591 34.97 13.48 31.80
C PHE A 591 33.71 14.34 31.90
N GLY A 592 33.83 15.51 32.54
CA GLY A 592 32.68 16.32 32.90
C GLY A 592 31.72 15.53 33.81
N LYS A 593 30.48 15.31 33.34
CA LYS A 593 29.48 14.49 34.03
C LYS A 593 29.33 13.08 33.46
N GLY A 594 30.01 12.79 32.36
CA GLY A 594 29.87 11.54 31.63
C GLY A 594 31.04 10.59 31.85
N LYS A 595 31.05 9.53 31.06
CA LYS A 595 32.00 8.43 31.16
C LYS A 595 32.59 8.11 29.79
N VAL A 596 33.88 7.80 29.76
CA VAL A 596 34.58 7.30 28.59
C VAL A 596 35.06 5.89 28.89
N ILE A 597 34.71 4.95 28.03
CA ILE A 597 35.15 3.55 28.08
C ILE A 597 35.91 3.28 26.79
N ILE A 598 37.16 2.83 26.92
CA ILE A 598 38.03 2.48 25.82
C ILE A 598 38.27 0.98 25.87
N LEU A 599 38.05 0.30 24.76
CA LEU A 599 38.28 -1.14 24.61
C LEU A 599 39.35 -1.34 23.53
N ALA A 600 40.33 -2.20 23.79
CA ALA A 600 41.45 -2.48 22.88
C ALA A 600 41.01 -3.06 21.54
N GLY A 601 39.89 -3.79 21.54
CA GLY A 601 39.23 -4.36 20.36
C GLY A 601 37.72 -4.20 20.45
N ASP A 602 37.03 -4.81 19.51
CA ASP A 602 35.57 -4.75 19.40
C ASP A 602 34.93 -6.03 19.95
N PRO A 603 34.26 -5.98 21.11
CA PRO A 603 33.61 -7.15 21.70
C PRO A 603 32.14 -7.30 21.28
N PHE A 604 31.61 -6.40 20.45
CA PHE A 604 30.21 -6.34 20.09
C PHE A 604 29.96 -6.63 18.61
N THR A 605 30.93 -7.22 17.91
CA THR A 605 30.67 -7.80 16.58
C THR A 605 29.83 -9.07 16.74
N ASP A 606 29.06 -9.41 15.71
CA ASP A 606 28.20 -10.59 15.71
C ASP A 606 29.00 -11.90 15.94
N ASP A 607 30.28 -11.93 15.57
CA ASP A 607 31.19 -13.07 15.75
C ASP A 607 31.54 -13.36 17.22
N VAL A 608 31.66 -12.32 18.05
CA VAL A 608 32.18 -12.45 19.42
C VAL A 608 31.18 -12.06 20.51
N ILE A 609 30.14 -11.30 20.19
CA ILE A 609 29.19 -10.76 21.19
C ILE A 609 28.50 -11.84 22.03
N SER A 610 28.22 -13.01 21.42
CA SER A 610 27.63 -14.17 22.12
C SER A 610 28.48 -14.64 23.30
N LYS A 611 29.80 -14.43 23.23
CA LYS A 611 30.79 -14.79 24.26
C LYS A 611 31.04 -13.64 25.26
N ASN A 612 30.58 -12.42 24.96
CA ASN A 612 30.76 -11.21 25.77
C ASN A 612 29.50 -10.76 26.54
N LYS A 613 28.59 -11.70 26.81
CA LYS A 613 27.34 -11.43 27.53
C LYS A 613 27.54 -10.67 28.85
N ASP A 614 28.54 -11.05 29.64
CA ASP A 614 28.81 -10.42 30.94
C ASP A 614 29.30 -8.97 30.80
N LEU A 615 30.06 -8.68 29.74
CA LEU A 615 30.48 -7.32 29.41
C LEU A 615 29.27 -6.47 29.01
N LEU A 616 28.40 -7.00 28.14
CA LEU A 616 27.19 -6.31 27.71
C LEU A 616 26.21 -6.07 28.87
N SER A 617 26.08 -7.03 29.79
CA SER A 617 25.30 -6.88 31.01
C SER A 617 25.85 -5.78 31.92
N LYS A 618 27.17 -5.71 32.11
CA LYS A 618 27.82 -4.66 32.92
C LYS A 618 27.71 -3.26 32.30
N LEU A 619 27.81 -3.17 30.97
CA LEU A 619 27.85 -1.89 30.27
C LEU A 619 26.47 -1.32 29.94
N MET A 620 25.52 -2.18 29.60
CA MET A 620 24.22 -1.77 29.05
C MET A 620 23.04 -2.53 29.67
N ASN A 621 23.23 -3.26 30.77
CA ASN A 621 22.17 -4.02 31.45
C ASN A 621 21.43 -5.06 30.57
N VAL A 622 22.11 -5.59 29.55
CA VAL A 622 21.56 -6.64 28.68
C VAL A 622 21.96 -8.02 29.19
N SER A 623 20.98 -8.84 29.56
CA SER A 623 21.20 -10.18 30.14
C SER A 623 20.82 -11.33 29.21
N THR A 624 20.43 -11.04 27.97
CA THR A 624 20.10 -12.05 26.96
C THR A 624 20.70 -11.61 25.63
N ILE A 625 21.45 -12.49 24.99
CA ILE A 625 21.88 -12.30 23.61
C ILE A 625 20.78 -12.85 22.72
N VAL A 626 20.24 -11.98 21.87
CA VAL A 626 19.18 -12.28 20.94
C VAL A 626 19.79 -12.24 19.56
N GLN A 627 19.77 -13.38 18.87
CA GLN A 627 20.05 -13.40 17.44
C GLN A 627 19.03 -12.49 16.77
N PRO A 628 19.41 -11.68 15.77
CA PRO A 628 18.41 -11.01 14.98
C PRO A 628 17.42 -12.06 14.53
N VAL A 629 16.14 -11.76 14.69
CA VAL A 629 15.15 -12.46 13.88
C VAL A 629 15.63 -12.14 12.48
N GLU A 630 16.09 -13.14 11.73
CA GLU A 630 16.15 -13.02 10.29
C GLU A 630 14.70 -12.74 9.87
N GLU A 631 14.31 -11.47 9.86
CA GLU A 631 13.59 -11.00 8.71
C GLU A 631 14.54 -11.30 7.58
N LYS A 632 14.36 -12.46 6.94
CA LYS A 632 14.98 -12.72 5.65
C LYS A 632 14.80 -11.40 4.89
N PRO A 633 15.88 -10.76 4.39
CA PRO A 633 15.70 -9.62 3.52
C PRO A 633 14.65 -10.06 2.51
N LYS A 634 13.52 -9.36 2.48
CA LYS A 634 12.37 -9.78 1.66
C LYS A 634 12.94 -10.08 0.29
N SER A 635 12.89 -11.34 -0.15
CA SER A 635 13.55 -11.71 -1.40
C SER A 635 13.02 -10.79 -2.49
N ILE A 636 13.93 -10.17 -3.25
CA ILE A 636 13.54 -9.16 -4.23
C ILE A 636 13.20 -9.86 -5.53
N VAL A 637 11.96 -9.71 -5.96
CA VAL A 637 11.46 -10.14 -7.27
C VAL A 637 11.52 -8.94 -8.19
N LEU A 638 12.53 -8.93 -9.05
CA LEU A 638 12.76 -7.87 -10.02
C LEU A 638 12.10 -8.25 -11.36
N ILE A 639 11.23 -7.40 -11.87
CA ILE A 639 10.39 -7.69 -13.05
C ILE A 639 10.80 -6.80 -14.20
N ASP A 640 11.25 -7.39 -15.30
CA ASP A 640 11.61 -6.64 -16.50
C ASP A 640 10.38 -6.10 -17.23
N ILE A 641 10.38 -4.77 -17.42
CA ILE A 641 9.40 -4.03 -18.23
C ILE A 641 10.10 -3.07 -19.21
N GLY A 642 11.41 -3.25 -19.44
CA GLY A 642 12.26 -2.37 -20.23
C GLY A 642 12.43 -2.73 -21.70
N HIS A 643 12.04 -3.96 -22.11
CA HIS A 643 12.48 -4.60 -23.36
C HIS A 643 11.33 -4.95 -24.30
N GLY A 644 10.34 -4.05 -24.42
CA GLY A 644 9.15 -4.34 -25.24
C GLY A 644 8.41 -5.59 -24.77
N ASN A 645 8.43 -5.81 -23.45
CA ASN A 645 7.86 -6.98 -22.79
C ASN A 645 6.36 -7.10 -23.09
N ASP A 646 5.85 -8.32 -23.05
CA ASP A 646 4.44 -8.64 -23.31
C ASP A 646 3.47 -7.82 -22.44
N TYR A 647 3.88 -7.43 -21.22
CA TYR A 647 3.11 -6.57 -20.32
C TYR A 647 3.94 -5.44 -19.70
N SER A 648 3.32 -4.27 -19.55
CA SER A 648 3.84 -3.13 -18.79
C SER A 648 3.42 -3.18 -17.32
N SER A 649 4.03 -2.35 -16.46
CA SER A 649 3.76 -2.35 -15.01
C SER A 649 2.28 -2.17 -14.62
N ASP A 650 1.47 -1.51 -15.44
CA ASP A 650 0.04 -1.30 -15.21
C ASP A 650 -0.82 -2.53 -15.53
N LYS A 651 -0.20 -3.66 -15.91
CA LYS A 651 -0.84 -4.95 -16.19
C LYS A 651 -0.29 -6.07 -15.31
N LEU A 652 0.46 -5.73 -14.27
CA LEU A 652 1.12 -6.68 -13.35
C LEU A 652 0.83 -6.32 -11.88
N THR A 653 -0.19 -5.51 -11.63
CA THR A 653 -0.49 -4.96 -10.31
C THR A 653 -0.89 -6.05 -9.33
N ALA A 654 -1.77 -6.98 -9.73
CA ALA A 654 -2.22 -8.08 -8.89
C ALA A 654 -1.08 -9.06 -8.59
N PHE A 655 -0.20 -9.31 -9.57
CA PHE A 655 1.00 -10.11 -9.38
C PHE A 655 1.94 -9.48 -8.36
N THR A 656 2.32 -8.22 -8.54
CA THR A 656 3.21 -7.51 -7.58
C THR A 656 2.63 -7.38 -6.18
N ALA A 657 1.33 -7.12 -6.05
CA ALA A 657 0.66 -7.08 -4.76
C ALA A 657 0.70 -8.44 -4.04
N ASP A 658 0.53 -9.54 -4.77
CA ASP A 658 0.63 -10.88 -4.19
C ASP A 658 2.08 -11.23 -3.81
N ILE A 659 3.07 -10.86 -4.62
CA ILE A 659 4.49 -10.98 -4.24
C ILE A 659 4.76 -10.25 -2.92
N ASP A 660 4.27 -9.02 -2.76
CA ASP A 660 4.47 -8.24 -1.54
C ASP A 660 3.76 -8.85 -0.31
N LYS A 661 2.55 -9.42 -0.53
CA LYS A 661 1.75 -10.14 0.48
C LYS A 661 2.39 -11.48 0.88
N MET A 662 3.07 -12.17 -0.03
CA MET A 662 3.84 -13.39 0.25
C MET A 662 5.07 -13.12 1.14
N GLY A 663 5.36 -11.86 1.45
CA GLY A 663 6.52 -11.46 2.27
C GLY A 663 7.77 -11.19 1.44
N TYR A 664 7.67 -11.17 0.11
CA TYR A 664 8.74 -10.73 -0.79
C TYR A 664 8.62 -9.24 -1.09
N LYS A 665 9.56 -8.69 -1.88
CA LYS A 665 9.50 -7.31 -2.36
C LYS A 665 9.52 -7.31 -3.88
N SER A 666 8.47 -6.78 -4.49
CA SER A 666 8.40 -6.59 -5.94
C SER A 666 9.04 -5.26 -6.37
N GLU A 667 9.82 -5.28 -7.46
CA GLU A 667 10.38 -4.07 -8.08
C GLU A 667 10.31 -4.18 -9.61
N TYR A 668 10.06 -3.06 -10.28
CA TYR A 668 10.08 -2.99 -11.74
C TYR A 668 11.43 -2.50 -12.27
N LEU A 669 12.00 -3.26 -13.20
CA LEU A 669 13.22 -2.93 -13.91
C LEU A 669 12.89 -2.18 -15.21
N ARG A 670 13.34 -0.93 -15.28
CA ARG A 670 13.18 -0.06 -16.47
C ARG A 670 14.53 0.16 -17.16
N GLY A 671 14.52 0.08 -18.49
CA GLY A 671 15.70 0.21 -19.33
C GLY A 671 16.71 -0.92 -19.14
N GLU A 672 17.98 -0.67 -19.47
CA GLU A 672 19.01 -1.71 -19.54
C GLU A 672 19.21 -2.50 -18.24
N ILE A 673 19.44 -3.81 -18.34
CA ILE A 673 19.75 -4.75 -17.26
C ILE A 673 21.26 -4.71 -16.97
N THR A 674 21.65 -4.02 -15.89
CA THR A 674 23.05 -3.91 -15.47
C THR A 674 23.30 -4.67 -14.18
N SER A 675 24.55 -5.12 -13.95
CA SER A 675 24.93 -5.86 -12.71
C SER A 675 24.49 -5.12 -11.44
N SER A 676 24.62 -3.78 -11.42
CA SER A 676 24.20 -2.94 -10.29
C SER A 676 22.68 -2.90 -10.05
N LYS A 677 21.86 -3.09 -11.08
CA LYS A 677 20.39 -3.09 -10.94
C LYS A 677 19.86 -4.45 -10.47
N VAL A 678 20.55 -5.53 -10.84
CA VAL A 678 20.18 -6.89 -10.44
C VAL A 678 20.89 -7.37 -9.17
N GLU A 679 21.84 -6.58 -8.63
CA GLU A 679 22.71 -6.99 -7.50
C GLU A 679 21.96 -7.44 -6.25
N LYS A 680 20.74 -6.90 -6.02
CA LYS A 680 19.92 -7.18 -4.84
C LYS A 680 18.75 -8.11 -5.12
N ALA A 681 18.53 -8.48 -6.39
CA ALA A 681 17.42 -9.34 -6.77
C ALA A 681 17.75 -10.81 -6.46
N ASP A 682 16.74 -11.57 -6.03
CA ASP A 682 16.84 -13.02 -5.85
C ASP A 682 16.15 -13.76 -7.00
N LEU A 683 15.14 -13.13 -7.60
CA LEU A 683 14.42 -13.60 -8.76
C LEU A 683 14.32 -12.48 -9.80
N LEU A 684 14.68 -12.79 -11.04
CA LEU A 684 14.43 -11.94 -12.20
C LEU A 684 13.33 -12.56 -13.07
N VAL A 685 12.25 -11.81 -13.27
CA VAL A 685 11.11 -12.20 -14.12
C VAL A 685 11.26 -11.57 -15.50
N LEU A 686 11.36 -12.41 -16.52
CA LEU A 686 11.61 -12.04 -17.92
C LEU A 686 10.46 -12.55 -18.78
N MET A 687 9.56 -11.64 -19.16
CA MET A 687 8.50 -11.96 -20.11
C MET A 687 9.03 -11.96 -21.54
N ASP A 688 8.28 -12.55 -22.48
CA ASP A 688 8.59 -12.46 -23.91
C ASP A 688 8.82 -11.00 -24.31
N ALA A 689 9.96 -10.75 -24.96
CA ALA A 689 10.54 -9.43 -25.10
C ALA A 689 11.43 -9.33 -26.34
N THR A 690 11.63 -8.10 -26.81
CA THR A 690 12.54 -7.76 -27.91
C THR A 690 13.51 -6.67 -27.47
N GLY A 691 14.78 -7.02 -27.26
CA GLY A 691 15.79 -5.97 -27.14
C GLY A 691 16.98 -6.18 -26.21
N TYR A 692 17.23 -7.39 -25.70
CA TYR A 692 18.43 -7.62 -24.90
C TYR A 692 19.71 -7.46 -25.72
N THR A 693 20.64 -6.65 -25.21
CA THR A 693 22.01 -6.50 -25.71
C THR A 693 22.89 -7.66 -25.26
N GLU A 694 24.06 -7.81 -25.91
CA GLU A 694 25.05 -8.84 -25.53
C GLU A 694 25.50 -8.69 -24.07
N GLU A 695 25.67 -7.45 -23.62
CA GLU A 695 26.01 -7.12 -22.25
C GLU A 695 24.93 -7.59 -21.27
N GLU A 696 23.66 -7.40 -21.59
CA GLU A 696 22.54 -7.82 -20.75
C GLU A 696 22.41 -9.34 -20.66
N TYR A 697 22.61 -10.07 -21.76
CA TYR A 697 22.65 -11.52 -21.73
C TYR A 697 23.73 -12.05 -20.77
N GLU A 698 24.93 -11.47 -20.78
CA GLU A 698 25.98 -11.86 -19.83
C GLU A 698 25.63 -11.47 -18.39
N VAL A 699 24.98 -10.33 -18.15
CA VAL A 699 24.49 -9.94 -16.82
C VAL A 699 23.44 -10.92 -16.30
N ILE A 700 22.46 -11.31 -17.11
CA ILE A 700 21.41 -12.28 -16.73
C ILE A 700 22.03 -13.65 -16.43
N LYS A 701 22.99 -14.08 -17.25
CA LYS A 701 23.73 -15.34 -17.04
C LYS A 701 24.58 -15.29 -15.77
N GLU A 702 25.27 -14.20 -15.50
CA GLU A 702 26.05 -14.02 -14.27
C GLU A 702 25.14 -13.99 -13.05
N PHE A 703 24.02 -13.26 -13.12
CA PHE A 703 22.96 -13.25 -12.12
C PHE A 703 22.50 -14.66 -11.77
N PHE A 704 22.19 -15.49 -12.78
CA PHE A 704 21.80 -16.88 -12.57
C PHE A 704 22.95 -17.70 -11.98
N ASN A 705 24.16 -17.63 -12.52
CA ASN A 705 25.31 -18.41 -12.04
C ASN A 705 25.71 -18.10 -10.59
N ASN A 706 25.34 -16.91 -10.09
CA ASN A 706 25.56 -16.50 -8.70
C ASN A 706 24.58 -17.15 -7.70
N GLY A 707 23.66 -17.99 -8.16
CA GLY A 707 22.70 -18.72 -7.31
C GLY A 707 21.28 -18.13 -7.31
N ASN A 708 21.02 -17.10 -8.13
CA ASN A 708 19.69 -16.49 -8.23
C ASN A 708 18.82 -17.19 -9.26
N SER A 709 17.51 -16.97 -9.17
CA SER A 709 16.52 -17.70 -9.95
C SER A 709 15.93 -16.87 -11.10
N LEU A 710 15.42 -17.54 -12.13
CA LEU A 710 14.75 -16.92 -13.27
C LEU A 710 13.33 -17.46 -13.45
N LEU A 711 12.38 -16.56 -13.73
CA LEU A 711 11.07 -16.92 -14.28
C LEU A 711 11.01 -16.34 -15.69
N ILE A 712 10.94 -17.21 -16.69
CA ILE A 712 10.93 -16.81 -18.09
C ILE A 712 9.58 -17.17 -18.71
N THR A 713 9.01 -16.30 -19.53
CA THR A 713 7.77 -16.62 -20.24
C THR A 713 7.93 -16.50 -21.75
N GLY A 714 7.26 -17.39 -22.47
CA GLY A 714 7.03 -17.29 -23.89
C GLY A 714 5.71 -16.59 -24.21
N LYS A 715 5.32 -16.72 -25.48
CA LYS A 715 4.07 -16.24 -26.07
C LYS A 715 3.79 -17.06 -27.31
N SER A 716 2.50 -17.21 -27.66
CA SER A 716 2.12 -17.83 -28.93
C SER A 716 2.74 -17.12 -30.14
N ASP A 717 3.10 -17.90 -31.14
CA ASP A 717 3.49 -17.51 -32.50
C ASP A 717 2.41 -16.79 -33.33
N PHE A 718 1.20 -16.54 -32.79
CA PHE A 718 0.14 -15.86 -33.53
C PHE A 718 0.62 -14.54 -34.14
N ARG A 719 0.55 -14.45 -35.49
CA ARG A 719 1.06 -13.33 -36.32
C ARG A 719 2.58 -13.11 -36.27
N ASN A 720 3.34 -14.09 -35.81
CA ASN A 720 4.79 -14.01 -35.63
C ASN A 720 5.18 -12.85 -34.68
N GLU A 721 4.44 -12.71 -33.57
CA GLU A 721 4.67 -11.70 -32.53
C GLU A 721 5.44 -12.27 -31.32
N SER A 722 5.76 -13.57 -31.32
CA SER A 722 6.57 -14.26 -30.32
C SER A 722 8.07 -14.03 -30.57
N HIS A 723 8.89 -14.16 -29.53
CA HIS A 723 10.35 -14.02 -29.66
C HIS A 723 11.10 -15.18 -28.99
N PRO A 724 10.75 -16.45 -29.27
CA PRO A 724 11.33 -17.58 -28.57
C PRO A 724 12.84 -17.68 -28.78
N GLN A 725 13.39 -17.17 -29.88
CA GLN A 725 14.83 -17.16 -30.14
C GLN A 725 15.58 -16.21 -29.19
N VAL A 726 14.96 -15.09 -28.81
CA VAL A 726 15.49 -14.14 -27.81
C VAL A 726 15.51 -14.80 -26.43
N MET A 727 14.38 -15.39 -26.03
CA MET A 727 14.25 -16.01 -24.70
C MET A 727 15.06 -17.31 -24.59
N ASN A 728 15.07 -18.13 -25.64
CA ASN A 728 15.86 -19.38 -25.70
C ASN A 728 17.36 -19.12 -25.66
N ARG A 729 17.82 -17.96 -26.11
CA ARG A 729 19.23 -17.60 -25.96
C ARG A 729 19.63 -17.47 -24.48
N ILE A 730 18.77 -16.91 -23.63
CA ILE A 730 18.99 -16.88 -22.18
C ILE A 730 19.04 -18.32 -21.63
N LEU A 731 18.04 -19.14 -21.99
CA LEU A 731 17.96 -20.54 -21.57
C LEU A 731 19.19 -21.37 -22.00
N GLU A 732 19.72 -21.13 -23.21
CA GLU A 732 20.96 -21.73 -23.71
C GLU A 732 22.18 -21.29 -22.92
N MET A 733 22.28 -19.99 -22.61
CA MET A 733 23.42 -19.41 -21.91
C MET A 733 23.52 -19.86 -20.45
N ILE A 734 22.38 -20.13 -19.79
CA ILE A 734 22.34 -20.72 -18.45
C ILE A 734 22.43 -22.25 -18.45
N GLY A 735 22.41 -22.88 -19.64
CA GLY A 735 22.54 -24.32 -19.80
C GLY A 735 21.27 -25.11 -19.52
N SER A 736 20.08 -24.49 -19.60
CA SER A 736 18.81 -25.18 -19.41
C SER A 736 18.50 -26.14 -20.56
N SER A 737 17.81 -27.24 -20.24
CA SER A 737 17.23 -28.19 -21.19
C SER A 737 15.86 -27.75 -21.73
N ILE A 738 15.23 -26.72 -21.15
CA ILE A 738 13.91 -26.22 -21.56
C ILE A 738 14.07 -25.22 -22.71
N ARG A 739 13.25 -25.33 -23.76
CA ARG A 739 13.13 -24.33 -24.83
C ARG A 739 11.67 -23.92 -25.00
N ILE A 740 11.44 -22.63 -25.20
CA ILE A 740 10.16 -22.08 -25.63
C ILE A 740 9.98 -22.42 -27.11
N ASN A 741 8.85 -23.03 -27.46
CA ASN A 741 8.52 -23.36 -28.84
C ASN A 741 7.97 -22.14 -29.58
N ASP A 742 8.05 -22.15 -30.91
CA ASP A 742 7.49 -21.11 -31.77
C ASP A 742 6.15 -21.61 -32.31
N ASP A 743 5.16 -21.75 -31.41
CA ASP A 743 3.87 -22.37 -31.70
C ASP A 743 2.74 -21.73 -30.89
N GLN A 744 1.51 -22.19 -31.13
CA GLN A 744 0.34 -21.93 -30.32
C GLN A 744 -0.14 -23.22 -29.66
N ILE A 745 -0.24 -23.20 -28.33
CA ILE A 745 -0.94 -24.25 -27.60
C ILE A 745 -2.45 -24.11 -27.87
N ALA A 746 -3.09 -25.20 -28.28
CA ALA A 746 -4.50 -25.19 -28.62
C ALA A 746 -5.22 -26.46 -28.19
N ASP A 747 -6.46 -26.34 -27.74
CA ASP A 747 -7.29 -27.45 -27.27
C ASP A 747 -8.72 -27.31 -27.78
N GLU A 748 -9.28 -28.36 -28.39
CA GLU A 748 -10.63 -28.33 -28.95
C GLU A 748 -11.73 -28.56 -27.89
N THR A 749 -11.39 -29.22 -26.78
CA THR A 749 -12.35 -29.65 -25.76
C THR A 749 -12.24 -28.87 -24.46
N ASP A 750 -11.03 -28.65 -23.97
CA ASP A 750 -10.73 -27.99 -22.70
C ASP A 750 -10.26 -26.55 -22.97
N ASN A 751 -11.22 -25.70 -23.37
CA ASN A 751 -10.97 -24.28 -23.64
C ASN A 751 -12.13 -23.38 -23.19
N TYR A 752 -11.81 -22.10 -22.94
CA TYR A 752 -12.78 -21.09 -22.49
C TYR A 752 -13.19 -20.10 -23.59
N GLY A 753 -13.55 -20.64 -24.76
CA GLY A 753 -14.26 -19.92 -25.82
C GLY A 753 -13.54 -19.84 -27.17
N ALA A 754 -12.28 -20.25 -27.24
CA ALA A 754 -11.56 -20.49 -28.49
C ALA A 754 -10.44 -21.49 -28.24
N ILE A 755 -10.02 -22.22 -29.29
CA ILE A 755 -9.06 -23.31 -29.12
C ILE A 755 -7.72 -22.87 -28.50
N TYR A 756 -7.30 -21.62 -28.70
CA TYR A 756 -6.06 -21.04 -28.13
C TYR A 756 -6.24 -20.42 -26.73
N LYS A 757 -7.40 -20.63 -26.11
CA LYS A 757 -7.74 -20.26 -24.73
C LYS A 757 -7.82 -21.54 -23.89
N VAL A 758 -6.68 -22.16 -23.66
CA VAL A 758 -6.60 -23.54 -23.14
C VAL A 758 -6.82 -23.57 -21.63
N GLU A 759 -7.61 -24.52 -21.15
CA GLU A 759 -7.78 -24.85 -19.73
C GLU A 759 -6.89 -26.04 -19.38
N ILE A 760 -5.83 -25.83 -18.60
CA ILE A 760 -4.92 -26.91 -18.20
C ILE A 760 -5.26 -27.37 -16.80
N SER A 761 -5.71 -28.63 -16.66
CA SER A 761 -6.04 -29.26 -15.37
C SER A 761 -5.07 -30.37 -14.97
N ASN A 762 -4.05 -30.65 -15.80
CA ASN A 762 -3.09 -31.72 -15.56
C ASN A 762 -1.78 -31.15 -15.01
N PHE A 763 -1.62 -31.32 -13.70
CA PHE A 763 -0.44 -30.93 -12.92
C PHE A 763 0.31 -32.19 -12.46
N PRO A 764 1.37 -32.61 -13.15
CA PRO A 764 2.16 -33.77 -12.74
C PRO A 764 2.76 -33.61 -11.33
N GLU A 765 3.08 -34.73 -10.68
CA GLU A 765 3.82 -34.72 -9.41
C GLU A 765 5.14 -33.97 -9.61
N SER A 766 5.34 -32.92 -8.82
CA SER A 766 6.44 -31.97 -8.96
C SER A 766 6.82 -31.41 -7.58
N PRO A 767 7.94 -30.69 -7.45
CA PRO A 767 8.34 -30.08 -6.18
C PRO A 767 7.51 -28.85 -5.77
N LEU A 768 6.47 -28.47 -6.53
CA LEU A 768 5.62 -27.34 -6.19
C LEU A 768 4.69 -27.69 -5.02
N GLU A 769 4.63 -26.81 -4.02
CA GLU A 769 3.63 -26.87 -2.95
C GLU A 769 2.33 -26.23 -3.47
N LEU A 770 1.59 -26.98 -4.29
CA LEU A 770 0.29 -26.57 -4.82
C LEU A 770 -0.81 -26.84 -3.78
N GLU A 771 -1.66 -25.84 -3.53
CA GLU A 771 -2.96 -26.04 -2.88
C GLU A 771 -3.89 -26.85 -3.81
N ASP A 772 -5.12 -27.17 -3.38
CA ASP A 772 -6.10 -27.86 -4.23
C ASP A 772 -6.45 -26.98 -5.46
N ILE A 773 -5.68 -27.14 -6.54
CA ILE A 773 -5.84 -26.44 -7.82
C ILE A 773 -6.60 -27.31 -8.82
N ASN A 774 -7.60 -26.74 -9.49
CA ASN A 774 -8.40 -27.47 -10.47
C ASN A 774 -7.85 -27.26 -11.89
N LYS A 775 -7.55 -26.01 -12.25
CA LYS A 775 -7.00 -25.65 -13.56
C LYS A 775 -6.30 -24.29 -13.58
N ILE A 776 -5.46 -24.10 -14.59
CA ILE A 776 -4.95 -22.80 -15.01
C ILE A 776 -5.50 -22.47 -16.40
N ASP A 777 -5.79 -21.20 -16.65
CA ASP A 777 -6.26 -20.73 -17.95
C ASP A 777 -5.11 -20.05 -18.69
N VAL A 778 -4.89 -20.48 -19.94
CA VAL A 778 -3.79 -20.03 -20.79
C VAL A 778 -4.35 -19.35 -22.04
N TYR A 779 -4.22 -18.03 -22.10
CA TYR A 779 -4.56 -17.24 -23.28
C TYR A 779 -3.35 -17.08 -24.20
N SER A 780 -3.43 -17.62 -25.42
CA SER A 780 -2.40 -17.43 -26.45
C SER A 780 -0.99 -17.80 -25.97
N GLY A 781 -0.87 -18.97 -25.34
CA GLY A 781 0.42 -19.54 -24.95
C GLY A 781 1.08 -20.37 -26.04
N CYS A 782 2.32 -20.75 -25.79
CA CYS A 782 3.09 -21.71 -26.58
C CYS A 782 3.40 -22.96 -25.74
N THR A 783 3.89 -24.02 -26.39
CA THR A 783 4.41 -25.21 -25.71
C THR A 783 5.91 -25.06 -25.39
N LEU A 784 6.40 -25.95 -24.54
CA LEU A 784 7.81 -26.07 -24.19
C LEU A 784 8.39 -27.36 -24.77
N VAL A 785 9.61 -27.26 -25.30
CA VAL A 785 10.40 -28.40 -25.80
C VAL A 785 11.50 -28.72 -24.80
N ILE A 786 11.53 -29.96 -24.32
CA ILE A 786 12.59 -30.46 -23.42
C ILE A 786 13.66 -31.19 -24.24
N ARG A 787 14.91 -30.70 -24.20
CA ARG A 787 16.07 -31.31 -24.86
C ARG A 787 16.94 -32.04 -23.83
N ASP A 788 16.89 -33.38 -23.84
CA ASP A 788 17.79 -34.27 -23.06
C ASP A 788 17.87 -33.95 -21.54
N GLY A 789 16.73 -33.65 -20.88
CA GLY A 789 16.70 -33.22 -19.48
C GLY A 789 16.16 -34.27 -18.50
N GLU A 790 17.01 -35.08 -17.86
CA GLU A 790 16.60 -35.98 -16.76
C GLU A 790 16.17 -35.23 -15.48
N ASN A 791 16.47 -33.92 -15.38
CA ASN A 791 16.22 -33.08 -14.19
C ASN A 791 15.18 -31.97 -14.44
N VAL A 792 14.40 -32.06 -15.53
CA VAL A 792 13.32 -31.11 -15.81
C VAL A 792 12.04 -31.62 -15.15
N GLU A 793 11.45 -30.79 -14.31
CA GLU A 793 10.19 -31.03 -13.63
C GLU A 793 9.07 -30.37 -14.42
N VAL A 794 8.09 -31.14 -14.88
CA VAL A 794 6.91 -30.61 -15.59
C VAL A 794 5.89 -30.15 -14.56
N PHE A 795 5.54 -28.87 -14.59
CA PHE A 795 4.61 -28.26 -13.63
C PHE A 795 3.16 -28.26 -14.13
N ALA A 796 2.96 -28.04 -15.43
CA ALA A 796 1.63 -28.07 -16.05
C ALA A 796 1.75 -28.48 -17.52
N LYS A 797 0.86 -29.36 -17.98
CA LYS A 797 0.79 -29.82 -19.36
C LYS A 797 -0.64 -30.05 -19.81
N GLY A 798 -0.89 -29.92 -21.10
CA GLY A 798 -2.16 -30.29 -21.72
C GLY A 798 -2.49 -31.77 -21.54
N ASP A 799 -3.71 -32.14 -21.93
CA ASP A 799 -4.19 -33.50 -21.90
C ASP A 799 -3.83 -34.24 -23.23
N ASN A 800 -4.60 -35.26 -23.63
CA ASN A 800 -4.26 -36.05 -24.82
C ASN A 800 -4.67 -35.40 -26.15
N ASP A 801 -5.56 -34.42 -26.16
CA ASP A 801 -5.97 -33.70 -27.38
C ASP A 801 -5.60 -32.22 -27.40
N THR A 802 -4.88 -31.74 -26.39
CA THR A 802 -4.10 -30.50 -26.49
C THR A 802 -3.00 -30.62 -27.55
N LYS A 803 -2.94 -29.65 -28.47
CA LYS A 803 -2.04 -29.61 -29.63
C LYS A 803 -1.07 -28.44 -29.56
N SER A 804 0.05 -28.62 -30.24
CA SER A 804 0.98 -27.59 -30.67
C SER A 804 0.71 -27.28 -32.14
N LEU A 805 0.37 -26.03 -32.45
CA LEU A 805 0.03 -25.58 -33.79
C LEU A 805 1.01 -24.50 -34.27
N ASP A 806 1.52 -24.64 -35.50
CA ASP A 806 2.17 -23.56 -36.24
C ASP A 806 1.08 -22.62 -36.79
N GLU A 807 0.78 -21.57 -36.03
CA GLU A 807 -0.36 -20.69 -36.29
C GLU A 807 -0.02 -19.60 -37.31
N ASP A 808 1.24 -19.17 -37.39
CA ASP A 808 1.66 -18.18 -38.40
C ASP A 808 2.01 -18.78 -39.77
N GLY A 809 2.25 -20.10 -39.82
CA GLY A 809 2.51 -20.88 -41.02
C GLY A 809 3.95 -20.80 -41.54
N ASN A 810 4.92 -20.37 -40.71
CA ASN A 810 6.32 -20.22 -41.08
C ASN A 810 7.14 -21.53 -40.98
N ASN A 811 6.56 -22.62 -40.45
CA ASN A 811 7.20 -23.93 -40.25
C ASN A 811 8.45 -23.90 -39.37
N ASP A 812 8.45 -23.03 -38.36
CA ASP A 812 9.45 -22.91 -37.30
C ASP A 812 9.00 -23.49 -35.95
N ALA A 813 7.70 -23.82 -35.81
CA ALA A 813 7.19 -24.65 -34.73
C ALA A 813 7.81 -26.06 -34.72
N ILE A 814 8.16 -26.55 -33.53
CA ILE A 814 8.59 -27.94 -33.32
C ILE A 814 7.38 -28.77 -32.90
N GLU A 815 7.08 -29.83 -33.64
CA GLU A 815 6.03 -30.79 -33.25
C GLU A 815 6.41 -31.48 -31.94
N VAL A 816 5.51 -31.45 -30.94
CA VAL A 816 5.69 -32.08 -29.63
C VAL A 816 4.68 -33.21 -29.43
N GLU A 817 5.12 -34.30 -28.80
CA GLU A 817 4.23 -35.41 -28.43
C GLU A 817 3.32 -35.08 -27.25
N GLU A 818 3.78 -34.23 -26.33
CA GLU A 818 3.01 -33.73 -25.18
C GLU A 818 3.08 -32.19 -25.15
N ALA A 819 1.94 -31.53 -24.98
CA ALA A 819 1.84 -30.08 -24.90
C ALA A 819 2.22 -29.58 -23.50
N ILE A 820 3.53 -29.46 -23.22
CA ILE A 820 4.02 -28.94 -21.94
C ILE A 820 3.86 -27.42 -21.93
N PHE A 821 3.19 -26.88 -20.92
CA PHE A 821 3.00 -25.43 -20.78
C PHE A 821 3.99 -24.81 -19.79
N ALA A 822 4.22 -25.47 -18.65
CA ALA A 822 5.10 -24.96 -17.62
C ALA A 822 6.05 -26.06 -17.13
N ALA A 823 7.33 -25.71 -17.00
CA ALA A 823 8.36 -26.61 -16.49
C ALA A 823 9.42 -25.83 -15.72
N GLY A 824 10.14 -26.51 -14.83
CA GLY A 824 11.25 -25.95 -14.10
C GLY A 824 12.46 -26.87 -14.06
N GLU A 825 13.62 -26.28 -13.81
CA GLU A 825 14.89 -27.00 -13.77
C GLU A 825 15.80 -26.42 -12.67
N VAL A 826 16.50 -27.30 -11.97
CA VAL A 826 17.56 -26.92 -11.03
C VAL A 826 18.91 -27.11 -11.70
N ILE A 827 19.66 -26.02 -11.88
CA ILE A 827 20.96 -26.01 -12.57
C ILE A 827 22.00 -25.48 -11.60
N GLY A 828 22.87 -26.37 -11.10
CA GLY A 828 23.85 -26.01 -10.09
C GLY A 828 23.17 -25.60 -8.78
N LYS A 829 23.26 -24.31 -8.42
CA LYS A 829 22.62 -23.74 -7.23
C LYS A 829 21.35 -22.93 -7.54
N SER A 830 21.02 -22.81 -8.82
CA SER A 830 20.03 -21.86 -9.32
C SER A 830 18.83 -22.59 -9.88
N LYS A 831 17.68 -21.92 -9.94
CA LYS A 831 16.45 -22.50 -10.47
C LYS A 831 15.89 -21.63 -11.57
N VAL A 832 15.40 -22.26 -12.63
CA VAL A 832 14.65 -21.58 -13.68
C VAL A 832 13.28 -22.22 -13.80
N ALA A 833 12.24 -21.41 -13.93
CA ALA A 833 10.92 -21.84 -14.37
C ALA A 833 10.60 -21.16 -15.69
N VAL A 834 9.97 -21.89 -16.59
CA VAL A 834 9.57 -21.39 -17.89
C VAL A 834 8.08 -21.65 -18.06
N PHE A 835 7.32 -20.60 -18.42
CA PHE A 835 5.93 -20.71 -18.81
C PHE A 835 5.78 -20.43 -20.30
N GLY A 836 4.87 -21.14 -20.96
CA GLY A 836 4.48 -20.84 -22.34
C GLY A 836 3.77 -19.50 -22.52
N LYS A 837 3.35 -18.87 -21.41
CA LYS A 837 2.73 -17.55 -21.35
C LYS A 837 2.89 -16.93 -19.96
N ALA A 838 3.02 -15.61 -19.88
CA ALA A 838 2.81 -14.87 -18.64
C ALA A 838 1.31 -14.89 -18.26
N ILE A 839 0.90 -15.91 -17.49
CA ILE A 839 -0.45 -16.05 -16.91
C ILE A 839 -0.66 -15.19 -15.67
N PHE A 840 0.33 -14.37 -15.32
CA PHE A 840 0.33 -13.44 -14.20
C PHE A 840 0.10 -11.98 -14.60
N SER A 841 -0.42 -11.78 -15.81
CA SER A 841 -0.98 -10.48 -16.19
C SER A 841 -2.29 -10.24 -15.46
N ASP A 842 -2.64 -8.99 -15.20
CA ASP A 842 -3.91 -8.63 -14.56
C ASP A 842 -5.13 -9.12 -15.37
N TYR A 843 -4.96 -9.50 -16.65
CA TYR A 843 -6.01 -10.12 -17.46
C TYR A 843 -6.27 -11.59 -17.11
N ASP A 844 -5.24 -12.31 -16.67
CA ASP A 844 -5.27 -13.78 -16.53
C ASP A 844 -5.07 -14.23 -15.08
N TYR A 845 -4.46 -13.41 -14.22
CA TYR A 845 -3.91 -13.82 -12.93
C TYR A 845 -4.96 -14.13 -11.87
N LYS A 846 -5.93 -13.22 -11.68
CA LYS A 846 -7.02 -13.35 -10.71
C LYS A 846 -8.35 -13.31 -11.42
N HIS A 847 -8.66 -14.38 -12.12
CA HIS A 847 -9.96 -14.54 -12.80
C HIS A 847 -10.78 -15.59 -12.06
N ALA A 848 -12.06 -15.31 -11.78
CA ALA A 848 -12.92 -16.09 -10.88
C ALA A 848 -13.10 -17.59 -11.24
N LYS A 849 -12.62 -18.01 -12.40
CA LYS A 849 -12.75 -19.38 -12.92
C LYS A 849 -11.42 -20.09 -13.10
N ASN A 850 -10.29 -19.50 -12.73
CA ASN A 850 -8.99 -20.15 -12.79
C ASN A 850 -8.21 -19.96 -11.50
N GLU A 851 -7.14 -20.71 -11.36
CA GLU A 851 -6.24 -20.63 -10.21
C GLU A 851 -4.81 -20.24 -10.65
N ASN A 852 -4.72 -19.34 -11.64
CA ASN A 852 -3.44 -18.86 -12.19
C ASN A 852 -2.57 -18.20 -11.12
N ASP A 853 -3.18 -17.48 -10.18
CA ASP A 853 -2.50 -16.88 -9.05
C ASP A 853 -1.92 -17.94 -8.12
N ILE A 854 -2.70 -18.96 -7.72
CA ILE A 854 -2.24 -20.04 -6.85
C ILE A 854 -1.05 -20.76 -7.49
N PHE A 855 -1.16 -21.12 -8.76
CA PHE A 855 -0.09 -21.79 -9.50
C PHE A 855 1.18 -20.93 -9.58
N THR A 856 1.05 -19.67 -9.99
CA THR A 856 2.19 -18.76 -10.12
C THR A 856 2.87 -18.53 -8.77
N LYS A 857 2.09 -18.33 -7.69
CA LYS A 857 2.62 -18.17 -6.33
C LYS A 857 3.40 -19.40 -5.87
N ALA A 858 2.91 -20.60 -6.18
CA ALA A 858 3.62 -21.84 -5.87
C ALA A 858 4.96 -21.93 -6.62
N VAL A 859 4.99 -21.54 -7.90
CA VAL A 859 6.23 -21.49 -8.69
C VAL A 859 7.20 -20.44 -8.16
N VAL A 860 6.75 -19.23 -7.85
CA VAL A 860 7.61 -18.18 -7.28
C VAL A 860 8.18 -18.60 -5.93
N ASN A 861 7.36 -19.19 -5.05
CA ASN A 861 7.82 -19.76 -3.80
C ASN A 861 8.90 -20.84 -4.05
N TRP A 862 8.69 -21.74 -5.01
CA TRP A 862 9.68 -22.76 -5.35
C TRP A 862 11.01 -22.16 -5.85
N LEU A 863 10.95 -21.12 -6.69
CA LEU A 863 12.13 -20.40 -7.20
C LEU A 863 12.92 -19.72 -6.09
N LEU A 864 12.25 -19.17 -5.07
CA LEU A 864 12.87 -18.42 -3.97
C LEU A 864 13.21 -19.27 -2.74
N LYS A 865 12.68 -20.49 -2.64
CA LYS A 865 12.95 -21.42 -1.54
C LYS A 865 14.30 -22.10 -1.76
N GLN A 866 15.34 -21.61 -1.09
CA GLN A 866 16.66 -22.23 -1.05
C GLN A 866 16.70 -23.51 -0.21
#